data_AF-A0A534NSP9-F1
#
_entry.id   AF-A0A534NSP9-F1
#
_cell.length_a   1.000
_cell.length_b   1.000
_cell.length_c   1.000
_cell.angle_alpha   90.00
_cell.angle_beta   90.00
_cell.angle_gamma   90.00
#
_symmetry.space_group_name_H-M   'P 1'
#
loop_
_entity.id
_entity.type
_entity.pdbx_description
1 polymer ?
#
loop_
_entity_poly.entity_id
_entity_poly.type
_entity_poly.pdbx_seq_one_letter_code
_entity_poly.pdbx_strand_id
1 'polypeptide(L)'
;MPGPTTTNNSTPGPSLAPPQLEGTFLYLSELLGLAARGPSGEKLGSIVDLLADAAGAYPRVSALRVRQGTRGEVRRVEWADVQEWDSRSLRLRRGAEALGPLQLHTSEIPLAQDVLDRQIVDTDDAKVERVNDLHLLRARGELRVAHVDVGFRGLVRRMGWQELVDGLVRRFRPASTYLTREKLVSWKHVQPLAAGSPRVRLDVARSAVAEMHPADLAEILEDLDRRERAVLFRGLPVEAAADALEEVEPELQRELLETLEPGKAADVLEEMQADDAADLLADLPKEESAELLAEMEPSEAREVQQLLAYGEDTAGGLMNPEFLRLEPQFSAAQALEQVRSQAEICTTRSWSVRTASSPESSRSATSSWQSPRCSSSVSCTSIPRRSTPTIRSGRSPSRPRSTTSSRCPCRMRTAASSASSPSTTCWRRCCMADAGARATTPHGGARALRARSASRWTRLAAALAVIGPGMITANVDNDAGGIATYSQAGADFGYSLLWTLIPITLALILVQEMCARMAVVTGKGLSDLVRERFGVRTTFFIMLALLVANLGNTMAEFSGVAQSLEIFGIPKYVSVPIVAASVWLLVLRGSARIVERVFLVACLVYVAYVVAGFLAHPDWRDVAEGSLVPKLQLTGPALVMVVTLVGTTIAPWMQFYLQSAIVEKRVSLEDYPLSRLDVVLGCIVTDVVAFFIVLACAATIFKSGGHIENAKDAAVALRPLAGKWASTLFAFGLFNASLFAACILPLSTAYCLCEAFGWESGIDKRRNEAPQFYFLYAAIVVLGAGLVLIPRLPLLKIMLLSQTANGVLLPFILIFMLLLARDERLMGRYRNGRVLGAIAWGTTVVLVLLTVAMIWFTLRDAFA
;
A
#
# COMPACT_ATOMS: atom_id res chain seq x y z
N MET A 1 -84.59 20.24 29.89
CA MET A 1 -84.06 20.46 31.26
C MET A 1 -83.38 19.19 31.74
N PRO A 2 -82.38 19.25 32.63
CA PRO A 2 -81.28 20.23 32.79
C PRO A 2 -80.06 19.79 31.94
N GLY A 3 -78.89 20.47 31.82
CA GLY A 3 -78.27 21.60 32.53
C GLY A 3 -77.07 21.16 33.41
N PRO A 4 -76.01 21.96 33.68
CA PRO A 4 -75.58 23.25 33.08
C PRO A 4 -74.03 23.35 32.79
N THR A 5 -73.57 24.57 32.46
CA THR A 5 -72.22 25.25 32.67
C THR A 5 -70.98 24.47 33.20
N THR A 6 -69.71 24.82 32.89
CA THR A 6 -69.10 26.17 32.72
C THR A 6 -67.85 26.19 31.79
N THR A 7 -67.47 27.40 31.38
CA THR A 7 -66.21 27.86 30.74
C THR A 7 -64.90 27.19 31.14
N ASN A 8 -63.95 27.12 30.19
CA ASN A 8 -62.60 27.65 30.44
C ASN A 8 -61.94 28.19 29.17
N ASN A 9 -61.10 29.22 29.30
CA ASN A 9 -60.48 29.95 28.18
C ASN A 9 -58.96 29.75 28.23
N SER A 10 -58.36 29.18 27.18
CA SER A 10 -56.92 29.29 26.94
C SER A 10 -56.61 29.21 25.44
N THR A 11 -55.92 30.23 24.93
CA THR A 11 -55.39 30.25 23.57
C THR A 11 -54.37 29.12 23.39
N PRO A 12 -54.36 28.38 22.27
CA PRO A 12 -53.19 27.60 21.90
C PRO A 12 -52.02 28.56 21.70
N GLY A 13 -50.99 28.44 22.54
CA GLY A 13 -49.73 29.15 22.33
C GLY A 13 -49.12 28.75 20.98
N PRO A 14 -48.27 29.59 20.38
CA PRO A 14 -47.62 29.25 19.12
C PRO A 14 -46.89 27.91 19.28
N SER A 15 -47.24 26.95 18.43
CA SER A 15 -46.48 25.71 18.30
C SER A 15 -45.03 26.09 18.02
N LEU A 16 -44.13 25.72 18.93
CA LEU A 16 -42.70 25.82 18.70
C LEU A 16 -42.33 24.81 17.61
N ALA A 17 -42.46 25.26 16.36
CA ALA A 17 -41.86 24.57 15.23
C ALA A 17 -40.39 24.29 15.57
N PRO A 18 -39.87 23.08 15.25
CA PRO A 18 -38.47 22.78 15.48
C PRO A 18 -37.62 23.87 14.80
N PRO A 19 -36.61 24.43 15.49
CA PRO A 19 -35.91 25.62 15.02
C PRO A 19 -35.35 25.33 13.63
N GLN A 20 -35.78 26.12 12.64
CA GLN A 20 -35.44 25.90 11.24
C GLN A 20 -33.92 25.95 11.08
N LEU A 21 -33.32 24.77 10.88
CA LEU A 21 -31.92 24.62 10.51
C LEU A 21 -31.79 24.93 9.02
N GLU A 22 -32.03 26.20 8.65
CA GLU A 22 -31.66 26.76 7.35
C GLU A 22 -30.13 26.89 7.27
N GLY A 23 -29.48 25.74 7.19
CA GLY A 23 -28.08 25.61 6.90
C GLY A 23 -27.90 25.10 5.47
N THR A 24 -27.26 25.89 4.62
CA THR A 24 -26.89 25.44 3.27
C THR A 24 -25.64 24.59 3.37
N PHE A 25 -25.68 23.36 2.87
CA PHE A 25 -24.45 22.59 2.67
C PHE A 25 -23.75 23.02 1.38
N LEU A 26 -22.42 22.98 1.40
CA LEU A 26 -21.50 23.33 0.31
C LEU A 26 -20.33 22.33 0.35
N TYR A 27 -19.68 22.07 -0.78
CA TYR A 27 -18.47 21.25 -0.79
C TYR A 27 -17.21 22.12 -0.82
N LEU A 28 -16.14 21.65 -0.18
CA LEU A 28 -14.83 22.33 -0.20
C LEU A 28 -14.34 22.55 -1.64
N SER A 29 -14.51 21.55 -2.51
CA SER A 29 -14.13 21.66 -3.92
C SER A 29 -14.82 22.79 -4.71
N GLU A 30 -15.99 23.26 -4.28
CA GLU A 30 -16.73 24.37 -4.89
C GLU A 30 -16.16 25.74 -4.46
N LEU A 31 -15.48 25.79 -3.31
CA LEU A 31 -14.83 26.99 -2.78
C LEU A 31 -13.37 27.13 -3.24
N LEU A 32 -12.70 26.01 -3.52
CA LEU A 32 -11.32 26.00 -4.02
C LEU A 32 -11.22 26.57 -5.43
N GLY A 33 -10.27 27.47 -5.65
CA GLY A 33 -10.05 28.15 -6.93
C GLY A 33 -10.93 29.39 -7.16
N LEU A 34 -11.98 29.62 -6.36
CA LEU A 34 -12.81 30.82 -6.47
C LEU A 34 -11.98 32.10 -6.37
N ALA A 35 -12.37 33.12 -7.14
CA ALA A 35 -11.71 34.42 -7.10
C ALA A 35 -12.07 35.15 -5.80
N ALA A 36 -11.07 35.37 -4.93
CA ALA A 36 -11.20 36.29 -3.82
C ALA A 36 -11.19 37.73 -4.38
N ARG A 37 -12.25 38.49 -4.11
CA ARG A 37 -12.44 39.86 -4.57
C ARG A 37 -12.60 40.81 -3.39
N GLY A 38 -12.05 42.02 -3.50
CA GLY A 38 -12.30 43.07 -2.53
C GLY A 38 -13.63 43.80 -2.78
N PRO A 39 -13.93 44.83 -1.98
CA PRO A 39 -15.22 45.53 -2.01
C PRO A 39 -15.45 46.35 -3.30
N SER A 40 -14.40 46.68 -4.07
CA SER A 40 -14.55 47.30 -5.39
C SER A 40 -14.71 46.29 -6.53
N GLY A 41 -14.71 44.98 -6.20
CA GLY A 41 -14.77 43.87 -7.17
C GLY A 41 -13.40 43.49 -7.76
N GLU A 42 -12.32 44.14 -7.34
CA GLU A 42 -10.96 43.85 -7.77
C GLU A 42 -10.54 42.43 -7.40
N LYS A 43 -9.85 41.69 -8.28
CA LYS A 43 -9.39 40.33 -7.98
C LYS A 43 -8.11 40.36 -7.15
N LEU A 44 -8.24 40.05 -5.87
CA LEU A 44 -7.16 40.00 -4.89
C LEU A 44 -6.36 38.68 -4.97
N GLY A 45 -7.00 37.59 -5.39
CA GLY A 45 -6.35 36.30 -5.58
C GLY A 45 -7.31 35.17 -5.95
N SER A 46 -6.91 33.94 -5.67
CA SER A 46 -7.76 32.75 -5.70
C SER A 46 -7.63 31.97 -4.40
N ILE A 47 -8.74 31.46 -3.87
CA ILE A 47 -8.74 30.56 -2.70
C ILE A 47 -7.99 29.29 -3.07
N VAL A 48 -7.07 28.85 -2.22
CA VAL A 48 -6.31 27.59 -2.40
C VAL A 48 -6.47 26.62 -1.24
N ASP A 49 -7.02 27.06 -0.11
CA ASP A 49 -7.31 26.22 1.06
C ASP A 49 -8.22 26.96 2.06
N LEU A 50 -8.85 26.22 2.96
CA LEU A 50 -9.61 26.71 4.12
C LEU A 50 -8.92 26.22 5.40
N LEU A 51 -8.81 27.08 6.41
CA LEU A 51 -8.32 26.73 7.75
C LEU A 51 -9.53 26.49 8.66
N ALA A 52 -9.58 25.34 9.33
CA ALA A 52 -10.58 25.04 10.34
C ALA A 52 -9.93 24.84 11.71
N ASP A 53 -10.47 25.51 12.73
CA ASP A 53 -10.12 25.30 14.13
C ASP A 53 -10.73 23.98 14.61
N ALA A 54 -9.87 23.05 15.05
CA ALA A 54 -10.22 21.70 15.48
C ALA A 54 -11.00 21.65 16.82
N ALA A 55 -11.27 22.80 17.44
CA ALA A 55 -11.98 22.91 18.70
C ALA A 55 -13.46 22.44 18.60
N GLY A 56 -13.70 21.20 19.01
CA GLY A 56 -15.02 20.61 19.18
C GLY A 56 -15.51 19.76 18.00
N ALA A 57 -16.64 19.07 18.21
CA ALA A 57 -17.12 17.96 17.36
C ALA A 57 -17.45 18.32 15.89
N TYR A 58 -17.52 19.60 15.53
CA TYR A 58 -17.69 20.08 14.16
C TYR A 58 -16.82 21.33 13.95
N PRO A 59 -15.57 21.17 13.47
CA PRO A 59 -14.58 22.24 13.32
C PRO A 59 -15.11 23.45 12.58
N ARG A 60 -14.77 24.65 13.07
CA ARG A 60 -15.21 25.92 12.48
C ARG A 60 -14.12 26.48 11.57
N VAL A 61 -14.49 26.89 10.36
CA VAL A 61 -13.58 27.61 9.47
C VAL A 61 -13.20 28.95 10.10
N SER A 62 -11.91 29.12 10.39
CA SER A 62 -11.33 30.30 11.02
C SER A 62 -10.84 31.32 9.98
N ALA A 63 -10.27 30.84 8.87
CA ALA A 63 -9.62 31.65 7.85
C ALA A 63 -9.54 30.96 6.47
N LEU A 64 -9.19 31.74 5.45
CA LEU A 64 -8.91 31.31 4.08
C LEU A 64 -7.41 31.43 3.79
N ARG A 65 -6.87 30.53 2.97
CA ARG A 65 -5.57 30.70 2.30
C ARG A 65 -5.82 31.17 0.88
N VAL A 66 -5.36 32.38 0.54
CA VAL A 66 -5.56 33.01 -0.76
C VAL A 66 -4.22 33.17 -1.47
N ARG A 67 -4.08 32.64 -2.69
CA ARG A 67 -2.87 32.81 -3.51
C ARG A 67 -2.99 34.02 -4.42
N GLN A 68 -1.96 34.86 -4.44
CA GLN A 68 -1.87 36.02 -5.33
C GLN A 68 -1.32 35.59 -6.70
N GLY A 69 -2.21 35.40 -7.68
CA GLY A 69 -1.83 34.93 -9.02
C GLY A 69 -1.40 33.46 -9.06
N THR A 70 -0.74 33.04 -10.16
CA THR A 70 -0.36 31.64 -10.40
C THR A 70 0.94 31.21 -9.71
N ARG A 71 1.85 32.14 -9.40
CA ARG A 71 3.14 31.88 -8.75
C ARG A 71 3.44 32.76 -7.53
N GLY A 72 2.57 33.70 -7.16
CA GLY A 72 2.78 34.57 -6.00
C GLY A 72 2.47 33.87 -4.67
N GLU A 73 2.69 34.61 -3.59
CA GLU A 73 2.54 34.11 -2.22
C GLU A 73 1.11 33.63 -1.90
N VAL A 74 1.03 32.73 -0.91
CA VAL A 74 -0.21 32.38 -0.22
C VAL A 74 -0.31 33.24 1.04
N ARG A 75 -1.42 33.95 1.18
CA ARG A 75 -1.71 34.91 2.25
C ARG A 75 -2.90 34.40 3.08
N ARG A 76 -2.99 34.85 4.34
CA ARG A 76 -4.11 34.56 5.24
C ARG A 76 -5.19 35.64 5.10
N VAL A 77 -6.46 35.25 5.18
CA VAL A 77 -7.63 36.14 5.29
C VAL A 77 -8.55 35.56 6.34
N GLU A 78 -8.95 36.32 7.37
CA GLU A 78 -9.84 35.78 8.41
C GLU A 78 -11.26 35.53 7.87
N TRP A 79 -11.95 34.52 8.38
CA TRP A 79 -13.34 34.24 8.00
C TRP A 79 -14.28 35.42 8.32
N ALA A 80 -13.92 36.24 9.32
CA ALA A 80 -14.64 37.47 9.66
C ALA A 80 -14.60 38.54 8.55
N ASP A 81 -13.60 38.53 7.67
CA ASP A 81 -13.53 39.43 6.51
C ASP A 81 -14.40 38.97 5.34
N VAL A 82 -14.95 37.76 5.36
CA VAL A 82 -15.90 37.29 4.35
C VAL A 82 -17.22 38.08 4.51
N GLN A 83 -17.71 38.64 3.42
CA GLN A 83 -19.02 39.27 3.35
C GLN A 83 -20.05 38.29 2.76
N GLU A 84 -19.82 37.93 1.50
CA GLU A 84 -20.72 37.15 0.65
C GLU A 84 -19.89 36.28 -0.30
N TRP A 85 -20.47 35.20 -0.81
CA TRP A 85 -19.89 34.41 -1.89
C TRP A 85 -20.97 33.82 -2.78
N ASP A 86 -20.64 33.68 -4.05
CA ASP A 86 -21.41 32.99 -5.08
C ASP A 86 -20.58 31.82 -5.67
N SER A 87 -21.12 31.14 -6.68
CA SER A 87 -20.45 30.01 -7.36
C SER A 87 -19.27 30.40 -8.27
N ARG A 88 -18.82 31.67 -8.25
CA ARG A 88 -17.77 32.22 -9.12
C ARG A 88 -16.74 33.09 -8.39
N SER A 89 -17.10 33.69 -7.26
CA SER A 89 -16.24 34.55 -6.45
C SER A 89 -16.71 34.71 -5.01
N LEU A 90 -15.75 35.00 -4.13
CA LEU A 90 -15.97 35.35 -2.73
C LEU A 90 -15.58 36.80 -2.51
N ARG A 91 -16.47 37.60 -1.92
CA ARG A 91 -16.28 39.02 -1.61
C ARG A 91 -15.79 39.22 -0.18
N LEU A 92 -14.72 40.00 -0.06
CA LEU A 92 -14.16 40.44 1.21
C LEU A 92 -14.64 41.86 1.56
N ARG A 93 -14.86 42.10 2.85
CA ARG A 93 -15.25 43.40 3.43
C ARG A 93 -14.15 44.45 3.27
N ARG A 94 -12.89 44.00 3.28
CA ARG A 94 -11.68 44.81 3.11
C ARG A 94 -10.98 44.42 1.80
N GLY A 95 -10.25 45.35 1.22
CA GLY A 95 -9.46 45.14 -0.02
C GLY A 95 -8.18 44.34 0.25
N ALA A 96 -7.08 44.73 -0.41
CA ALA A 96 -5.77 44.08 -0.24
C ALA A 96 -5.27 44.02 1.22
N GLU A 97 -5.74 44.92 2.10
CA GLU A 97 -5.48 44.93 3.54
C GLU A 97 -5.93 43.66 4.29
N ALA A 98 -6.84 42.87 3.71
CA ALA A 98 -7.26 41.59 4.27
C ALA A 98 -6.17 40.50 4.16
N LEU A 99 -5.14 40.68 3.31
CA LEU A 99 -4.15 39.67 2.93
C LEU A 99 -2.95 39.63 3.90
N GLY A 100 -3.21 39.19 5.13
CA GLY A 100 -2.20 38.98 6.16
C GLY A 100 -1.12 37.94 5.79
N PRO A 101 0.02 37.92 6.51
CA PRO A 101 1.02 36.87 6.35
C PRO A 101 0.44 35.50 6.71
N LEU A 102 0.85 34.45 6.00
CA LEU A 102 0.37 33.09 6.30
C LEU A 102 1.01 32.55 7.59
N GLN A 103 0.27 32.62 8.69
CA GLN A 103 0.60 31.98 9.96
C GLN A 103 -0.54 31.01 10.34
N LEU A 104 -0.17 29.84 10.87
CA LEU A 104 -1.09 28.76 11.27
C LEU A 104 -1.09 28.60 12.79
N HIS A 105 -2.24 28.81 13.42
CA HIS A 105 -2.39 28.60 14.87
C HIS A 105 -2.33 27.11 15.23
N THR A 106 -2.13 26.81 16.51
CA THR A 106 -1.80 25.44 16.97
C THR A 106 -2.96 24.44 16.81
N SER A 107 -4.21 24.90 16.78
CA SER A 107 -5.41 24.07 16.57
C SER A 107 -5.98 24.13 15.14
N GLU A 108 -5.36 24.86 14.21
CA GLU A 108 -5.87 25.01 12.84
C GLU A 108 -5.41 23.89 11.91
N ILE A 109 -6.37 23.26 11.24
CA ILE A 109 -6.19 22.22 10.22
C ILE A 109 -6.40 22.85 8.82
N PRO A 110 -5.40 22.81 7.93
CA PRO A 110 -5.55 23.19 6.52
C PRO A 110 -6.26 22.09 5.71
N LEU A 111 -7.54 22.29 5.42
CA LEU A 111 -8.46 21.24 4.95
C LEU A 111 -8.07 20.62 3.60
N ALA A 112 -7.64 21.44 2.63
CA ALA A 112 -7.29 21.00 1.28
C ALA A 112 -5.86 20.44 1.16
N GLN A 113 -5.03 20.57 2.20
CA GLN A 113 -3.64 20.12 2.23
C GLN A 113 -3.44 18.87 3.11
N ASP A 114 -4.12 18.84 4.26
CA ASP A 114 -3.85 17.90 5.34
C ASP A 114 -5.07 17.01 5.68
N VAL A 115 -6.17 17.14 4.92
CA VAL A 115 -7.36 16.25 5.01
C VAL A 115 -7.79 15.73 3.62
N LEU A 116 -7.93 16.62 2.63
CA LEU A 116 -8.33 16.24 1.26
C LEU A 116 -7.32 15.29 0.59
N ASP A 117 -7.82 14.28 -0.13
CA ASP A 117 -7.06 13.16 -0.74
C ASP A 117 -6.29 12.25 0.26
N ARG A 118 -6.41 12.46 1.58
CA ARG A 118 -5.79 11.60 2.61
C ARG A 118 -6.69 10.43 3.01
N GLN A 119 -6.11 9.45 3.68
CA GLN A 119 -6.86 8.44 4.43
C GLN A 119 -7.39 9.01 5.75
N ILE A 120 -8.51 8.46 6.21
CA ILE A 120 -9.11 8.67 7.53
C ILE A 120 -9.57 7.33 8.08
N VAL A 121 -9.63 7.19 9.40
CA VAL A 121 -10.43 6.11 10.00
C VAL A 121 -11.88 6.60 10.14
N ASP A 122 -12.82 5.82 9.61
CA ASP A 122 -14.25 5.89 9.92
C ASP A 122 -14.55 4.89 11.05
N THR A 123 -15.01 5.39 12.19
CA THR A 123 -15.33 4.58 13.37
C THR A 123 -16.78 4.03 13.37
N ASP A 124 -17.63 4.39 12.39
CA ASP A 124 -18.97 3.78 12.25
C ASP A 124 -18.93 2.49 11.41
N ASP A 125 -18.30 2.55 10.23
CA ASP A 125 -18.13 1.42 9.29
C ASP A 125 -16.78 0.68 9.51
N ALA A 126 -16.02 1.04 10.56
CA ALA A 126 -14.75 0.46 11.01
C ALA A 126 -13.67 0.30 9.92
N LYS A 127 -13.45 1.35 9.11
CA LYS A 127 -12.62 1.26 7.88
C LYS A 127 -11.74 2.46 7.59
N VAL A 128 -10.68 2.21 6.83
CA VAL A 128 -9.78 3.24 6.28
C VAL A 128 -10.35 3.77 4.95
N GLU A 129 -11.16 4.82 5.01
CA GLU A 129 -11.74 5.48 3.83
C GLU A 129 -10.85 6.66 3.35
N ARG A 130 -10.89 6.98 2.05
CA ARG A 130 -10.11 8.10 1.48
C ARG A 130 -10.98 9.32 1.18
N VAL A 131 -10.54 10.48 1.67
CA VAL A 131 -11.25 11.77 1.54
C VAL A 131 -11.32 12.21 0.09
N ASN A 132 -12.48 12.01 -0.54
CA ASN A 132 -12.75 12.47 -1.90
C ASN A 132 -13.11 13.97 -1.91
N ASP A 133 -13.90 14.46 -0.95
CA ASP A 133 -14.20 15.90 -0.74
C ASP A 133 -14.60 16.17 0.73
N LEU A 134 -14.85 17.42 1.12
CA LEU A 134 -15.42 17.75 2.43
C LEU A 134 -16.76 18.48 2.28
N HIS A 135 -17.73 18.09 3.12
CA HIS A 135 -19.09 18.63 3.14
C HIS A 135 -19.23 19.63 4.30
N LEU A 136 -19.41 20.90 3.96
CA LEU A 136 -19.34 22.04 4.87
C LEU A 136 -20.74 22.62 5.10
N LEU A 137 -21.14 22.78 6.35
CA LEU A 137 -22.40 23.38 6.75
C LEU A 137 -22.25 24.89 6.95
N ARG A 138 -22.90 25.70 6.12
CA ARG A 138 -23.05 27.15 6.32
C ARG A 138 -24.23 27.40 7.25
N ALA A 139 -24.00 27.90 8.46
CA ALA A 139 -25.06 28.21 9.42
C ALA A 139 -24.75 29.48 10.23
N ARG A 140 -25.73 30.40 10.36
CA ARG A 140 -25.62 31.64 11.16
C ARG A 140 -24.40 32.52 10.86
N GLY A 141 -23.89 32.49 9.62
CA GLY A 141 -22.68 33.20 9.18
C GLY A 141 -21.35 32.48 9.42
N GLU A 142 -21.38 31.35 10.13
CA GLU A 142 -20.25 30.43 10.24
C GLU A 142 -20.27 29.41 9.09
N LEU A 143 -19.09 28.86 8.78
CA LEU A 143 -18.93 27.66 7.98
C LEU A 143 -18.24 26.61 8.85
N ARG A 144 -18.78 25.38 8.90
CA ARG A 144 -18.27 24.29 9.73
C ARG A 144 -18.08 23.02 8.91
N VAL A 145 -17.07 22.23 9.23
CA VAL A 145 -16.92 20.89 8.66
C VAL A 145 -17.95 19.97 9.31
N ALA A 146 -18.81 19.35 8.49
CA ALA A 146 -19.91 18.52 8.97
C ALA A 146 -19.71 17.04 8.61
N HIS A 147 -19.32 16.77 7.36
CA HIS A 147 -19.06 15.41 6.88
C HIS A 147 -17.83 15.37 5.97
N VAL A 148 -17.25 14.19 5.84
CA VAL A 148 -16.29 13.82 4.80
C VAL A 148 -17.05 13.13 3.67
N ASP A 149 -16.86 13.54 2.42
CA ASP A 149 -17.37 12.80 1.26
C ASP A 149 -16.30 11.80 0.81
N VAL A 150 -16.58 10.52 1.01
CA VAL A 150 -15.74 9.40 0.58
C VAL A 150 -16.31 8.74 -0.68
N GLY A 151 -17.42 9.27 -1.21
CA GLY A 151 -18.07 8.76 -2.41
C GLY A 151 -17.36 9.13 -3.72
N PHE A 152 -17.41 8.21 -4.70
CA PHE A 152 -16.93 8.44 -6.07
C PHE A 152 -17.58 9.66 -6.75
N ARG A 153 -18.78 10.07 -6.33
CA ARG A 153 -19.44 11.29 -6.84
C ARG A 153 -18.71 12.57 -6.45
N GLY A 154 -18.07 12.62 -5.27
CA GLY A 154 -17.19 13.73 -4.89
C GLY A 154 -15.91 13.80 -5.73
N LEU A 155 -15.36 12.65 -6.11
CA LEU A 155 -14.25 12.56 -7.07
C LEU A 155 -14.66 13.15 -8.44
N VAL A 156 -15.82 12.77 -8.96
CA VAL A 156 -16.37 13.28 -10.24
C VAL A 156 -16.68 14.78 -10.19
N ARG A 157 -17.18 15.29 -9.05
CA ARG A 157 -17.36 16.74 -8.80
C ARG A 157 -16.03 17.48 -8.88
N ARG A 158 -14.98 16.98 -8.22
CA ARG A 158 -13.61 17.56 -8.28
C ARG A 158 -12.96 17.49 -9.67
N MET A 159 -13.32 16.52 -10.50
CA MET A 159 -12.93 16.48 -11.92
C MET A 159 -13.69 17.51 -12.77
N GLY A 160 -14.80 18.07 -12.28
CA GLY A 160 -15.65 19.01 -13.01
C GLY A 160 -16.59 18.33 -14.01
N TRP A 161 -16.84 17.02 -13.88
CA TRP A 161 -17.61 16.23 -14.84
C TRP A 161 -19.00 15.83 -14.34
N GLN A 162 -19.43 16.35 -13.18
CA GLN A 162 -20.67 15.94 -12.50
C GLN A 162 -21.91 16.04 -13.40
N GLU A 163 -22.12 17.13 -14.15
CA GLU A 163 -23.30 17.25 -15.02
C GLU A 163 -23.32 16.20 -16.15
N LEU A 164 -22.14 15.90 -16.73
CA LEU A 164 -21.99 14.92 -17.80
C LEU A 164 -22.20 13.49 -17.28
N VAL A 165 -21.61 13.15 -16.14
CA VAL A 165 -21.71 11.81 -15.54
C VAL A 165 -23.09 11.59 -14.92
N ASP A 166 -23.62 12.54 -14.14
CA ASP A 166 -24.99 12.46 -13.61
C ASP A 166 -26.00 12.37 -14.77
N GLY A 167 -25.78 13.10 -15.88
CA GLY A 167 -26.60 13.01 -17.09
C GLY A 167 -26.56 11.65 -17.78
N LEU A 168 -25.38 11.05 -17.94
CA LEU A 168 -25.21 9.69 -18.49
C LEU A 168 -25.81 8.62 -17.57
N VAL A 169 -25.57 8.70 -16.26
CA VAL A 169 -26.13 7.74 -15.30
C VAL A 169 -27.66 7.87 -15.25
N ARG A 170 -28.22 9.10 -15.28
CA ARG A 170 -29.68 9.31 -15.42
C ARG A 170 -30.24 8.71 -16.72
N ARG A 171 -29.49 8.71 -17.82
CA ARG A 171 -29.89 8.12 -19.10
C ARG A 171 -29.92 6.59 -19.08
N PHE A 172 -28.93 5.94 -18.47
CA PHE A 172 -28.77 4.47 -18.54
C PHE A 172 -29.23 3.71 -17.30
N ARG A 173 -29.13 4.31 -16.10
CA ARG A 173 -29.56 3.73 -14.80
C ARG A 173 -30.04 4.84 -13.85
N PRO A 174 -31.23 5.43 -14.07
CA PRO A 174 -31.74 6.53 -13.24
C PRO A 174 -31.92 6.19 -11.75
N ALA A 175 -32.12 4.91 -11.42
CA ALA A 175 -32.18 4.41 -10.04
C ALA A 175 -30.80 3.97 -9.47
N SER A 176 -29.69 4.37 -10.08
CA SER A 176 -28.34 4.01 -9.63
C SER A 176 -28.01 4.63 -8.26
N THR A 177 -27.44 3.83 -7.36
CA THR A 177 -26.95 4.24 -6.03
C THR A 177 -26.04 5.47 -6.08
N TYR A 178 -25.25 5.62 -7.15
CA TYR A 178 -24.39 6.79 -7.41
C TYR A 178 -25.16 8.13 -7.43
N LEU A 179 -26.43 8.13 -7.86
CA LEU A 179 -27.28 9.33 -7.92
C LEU A 179 -28.08 9.57 -6.63
N THR A 180 -28.28 8.53 -5.81
CA THR A 180 -29.31 8.51 -4.76
C THR A 180 -28.77 8.33 -3.33
N ARG A 181 -27.52 7.88 -3.16
CA ARG A 181 -26.89 7.70 -1.86
C ARG A 181 -25.50 8.35 -1.87
N GLU A 182 -25.37 9.44 -1.10
CA GLU A 182 -24.07 10.06 -0.85
C GLU A 182 -23.34 9.26 0.24
N LYS A 183 -22.05 8.93 0.01
CA LYS A 183 -21.18 8.28 1.00
C LYS A 183 -20.55 9.40 1.85
N LEU A 184 -21.23 9.77 2.93
CA LEU A 184 -20.84 10.86 3.83
C LEU A 184 -20.54 10.31 5.23
N VAL A 185 -19.30 10.42 5.68
CA VAL A 185 -18.89 10.10 7.06
C VAL A 185 -19.07 11.33 7.94
N SER A 186 -19.76 11.21 9.07
CA SER A 186 -19.93 12.30 10.04
C SER A 186 -18.58 12.67 10.66
N TRP A 187 -18.21 13.95 10.70
CA TRP A 187 -16.89 14.37 11.23
C TRP A 187 -16.62 13.91 12.68
N LYS A 188 -17.66 13.61 13.46
CA LYS A 188 -17.53 13.01 14.80
C LYS A 188 -16.83 11.65 14.82
N HIS A 189 -16.98 10.89 13.73
CA HIS A 189 -16.56 9.50 13.60
C HIS A 189 -15.34 9.39 12.66
N VAL A 190 -14.74 10.55 12.35
CA VAL A 190 -13.53 10.70 11.54
C VAL A 190 -12.36 10.96 12.47
N GLN A 191 -11.39 10.06 12.47
CA GLN A 191 -10.06 10.32 13.05
C GLN A 191 -9.10 10.72 11.90
N PRO A 192 -8.73 12.01 11.76
CA PRO A 192 -7.72 12.43 10.78
C PRO A 192 -6.33 11.99 11.26
N LEU A 193 -5.55 11.38 10.38
CA LEU A 193 -4.24 10.78 10.70
C LEU A 193 -3.04 11.72 10.42
N ALA A 194 -3.34 12.99 10.12
CA ALA A 194 -2.45 13.96 9.47
C ALA A 194 -0.98 13.95 9.97
N ALA A 195 -0.12 13.34 9.16
CA ALA A 195 1.26 12.98 9.48
C ALA A 195 2.09 14.08 10.19
N GLY A 196 2.57 13.75 11.40
CA GLY A 196 3.67 14.45 12.07
C GLY A 196 3.34 15.83 12.68
N SER A 197 2.10 16.32 12.58
CA SER A 197 1.68 17.53 13.28
C SER A 197 1.11 17.19 14.66
N PRO A 198 1.69 17.66 15.79
CA PRO A 198 1.20 17.38 17.15
C PRO A 198 -0.05 18.24 17.50
N ARG A 199 -0.96 18.39 16.53
CA ARG A 199 -2.03 19.40 16.48
C ARG A 199 -3.42 18.81 16.28
N VAL A 200 -3.54 17.56 15.84
CA VAL A 200 -4.81 16.82 15.75
C VAL A 200 -4.93 15.86 16.94
N ARG A 201 -5.15 16.42 18.14
CA ARG A 201 -5.72 15.65 19.26
C ARG A 201 -7.23 15.91 19.29
N LEU A 202 -7.98 14.97 18.75
CA LEU A 202 -9.42 14.87 18.94
C LEU A 202 -9.67 13.76 19.96
N ASP A 203 -9.65 14.11 21.25
CA ASP A 203 -9.79 13.14 22.33
C ASP A 203 -11.11 12.32 22.23
N VAL A 204 -12.14 12.91 21.61
CA VAL A 204 -13.45 12.29 21.32
C VAL A 204 -13.35 11.11 20.33
N ALA A 205 -12.42 11.17 19.37
CA ALA A 205 -12.25 10.10 18.38
C ALA A 205 -11.31 9.00 18.89
N ARG A 206 -10.36 9.33 19.79
CA ARG A 206 -9.50 8.35 20.46
C ARG A 206 -10.30 7.36 21.32
N SER A 207 -11.29 7.84 22.07
CA SER A 207 -12.18 6.96 22.84
C SER A 207 -13.01 6.06 21.92
N ALA A 208 -13.55 6.59 20.82
CA ALA A 208 -14.32 5.78 19.86
C ALA A 208 -13.46 4.68 19.22
N VAL A 209 -12.20 4.96 18.86
CA VAL A 209 -11.26 3.96 18.33
C VAL A 209 -10.93 2.87 19.37
N ALA A 210 -10.78 3.25 20.65
CA ALA A 210 -10.50 2.29 21.73
C ALA A 210 -11.73 1.48 22.20
N GLU A 211 -12.93 1.82 21.73
CA GLU A 211 -14.18 1.07 21.96
C GLU A 211 -14.56 0.15 20.78
N MET A 212 -13.72 0.06 19.73
CA MET A 212 -13.92 -0.86 18.60
C MET A 212 -13.51 -2.30 18.95
N HIS A 213 -13.98 -3.27 18.17
CA HIS A 213 -13.58 -4.67 18.36
C HIS A 213 -12.08 -4.86 18.01
N PRO A 214 -11.32 -5.70 18.72
CA PRO A 214 -9.88 -5.88 18.49
C PRO A 214 -9.52 -6.20 17.03
N ALA A 215 -10.21 -7.18 16.42
CA ALA A 215 -10.01 -7.54 15.02
C ALA A 215 -10.40 -6.42 14.01
N ASP A 216 -11.32 -5.52 14.35
CA ASP A 216 -11.67 -4.37 13.50
C ASP A 216 -10.56 -3.31 13.58
N LEU A 217 -10.01 -3.08 14.79
CA LEU A 217 -8.86 -2.22 15.02
C LEU A 217 -7.58 -2.80 14.37
N ALA A 218 -7.45 -4.13 14.31
CA ALA A 218 -6.42 -4.81 13.55
C ALA A 218 -6.56 -4.55 12.03
N GLU A 219 -7.71 -4.79 11.39
CA GLU A 219 -7.89 -4.48 9.94
C GLU A 219 -7.60 -3.00 9.65
N ILE A 220 -7.98 -2.08 10.54
CA ILE A 220 -7.64 -0.65 10.42
C ILE A 220 -6.13 -0.40 10.53
N LEU A 221 -5.44 -0.97 11.53
CA LEU A 221 -3.99 -0.82 11.66
C LEU A 221 -3.26 -1.40 10.45
N GLU A 222 -3.75 -2.50 9.90
CA GLU A 222 -3.21 -3.15 8.71
C GLU A 222 -3.36 -2.31 7.44
N ASP A 223 -4.57 -1.82 7.13
CA ASP A 223 -4.86 -0.98 5.95
C ASP A 223 -4.22 0.44 6.02
N LEU A 224 -3.64 0.84 7.16
CA LEU A 224 -2.99 2.14 7.36
C LEU A 224 -1.52 2.21 6.95
N ASP A 225 -1.08 3.41 6.55
CA ASP A 225 0.32 3.70 6.22
C ASP A 225 1.23 3.59 7.45
N ARG A 226 2.50 3.18 7.24
CA ARG A 226 3.50 2.90 8.30
C ARG A 226 3.67 4.02 9.35
N ARG A 227 3.36 5.28 9.01
CA ARG A 227 3.39 6.44 9.92
C ARG A 227 2.04 6.73 10.53
N GLU A 228 0.97 6.65 9.73
CA GLU A 228 -0.41 6.90 10.16
C GLU A 228 -0.82 5.83 11.18
N ARG A 229 -0.54 4.55 10.89
CA ARG A 229 -0.56 3.38 11.79
C ARG A 229 0.21 3.64 13.09
N ALA A 230 1.50 3.97 13.00
CA ALA A 230 2.34 4.24 14.17
C ALA A 230 1.95 5.50 14.97
N VAL A 231 1.15 6.42 14.41
CA VAL A 231 0.58 7.56 15.12
C VAL A 231 -0.73 7.17 15.82
N LEU A 232 -1.51 6.27 15.21
CA LEU A 232 -2.72 5.70 15.82
C LEU A 232 -2.39 4.79 17.00
N PHE A 233 -1.54 3.79 16.80
CA PHE A 233 -1.21 2.75 17.80
C PHE A 233 -0.62 3.33 19.10
N ARG A 234 0.40 4.19 19.02
CA ARG A 234 0.90 4.97 20.17
C ARG A 234 -0.18 5.81 20.88
N GLY A 235 -1.25 6.15 20.17
CA GLY A 235 -2.36 6.96 20.67
C GLY A 235 -3.45 6.19 21.43
N LEU A 236 -3.46 4.85 21.34
CA LEU A 236 -4.38 3.97 22.04
C LEU A 236 -4.10 3.94 23.57
N PRO A 237 -5.05 3.43 24.38
CA PRO A 237 -4.79 2.85 25.70
C PRO A 237 -3.74 1.72 25.67
N VAL A 238 -3.53 1.02 26.78
CA VAL A 238 -2.62 -0.14 26.85
C VAL A 238 -3.39 -1.40 26.45
N GLU A 239 -4.54 -1.58 27.09
CA GLU A 239 -5.50 -2.68 26.96
C GLU A 239 -5.93 -2.86 25.49
N ALA A 240 -6.49 -1.81 24.89
CA ALA A 240 -6.89 -1.80 23.48
C ALA A 240 -5.70 -1.80 22.47
N ALA A 241 -4.45 -1.70 22.96
CA ALA A 241 -3.26 -1.91 22.13
C ALA A 241 -2.76 -3.36 22.22
N ALA A 242 -2.90 -4.03 23.38
CA ALA A 242 -2.64 -5.45 23.58
C ALA A 242 -3.63 -6.30 22.77
N ASP A 243 -4.94 -6.11 23.01
CA ASP A 243 -6.05 -6.74 22.27
C ASP A 243 -5.84 -6.68 20.74
N ALA A 244 -5.47 -5.50 20.24
CA ALA A 244 -5.28 -5.26 18.81
C ALA A 244 -3.97 -5.85 18.27
N LEU A 245 -2.97 -6.12 19.12
CA LEU A 245 -1.72 -6.75 18.71
C LEU A 245 -1.89 -8.26 18.52
N GLU A 246 -2.70 -8.92 19.36
CA GLU A 246 -3.02 -10.35 19.27
C GLU A 246 -3.75 -10.76 17.97
N GLU A 247 -4.51 -9.84 17.36
CA GLU A 247 -5.28 -10.07 16.12
C GLU A 247 -4.56 -9.54 14.85
N VAL A 248 -3.38 -8.93 14.97
CA VAL A 248 -2.56 -8.41 13.84
C VAL A 248 -1.56 -9.47 13.35
N GLU A 249 -1.25 -9.52 12.04
CA GLU A 249 -0.23 -10.45 11.50
C GLU A 249 1.16 -10.29 12.17
N PRO A 250 1.90 -11.39 12.44
CA PRO A 250 3.14 -11.35 13.23
C PRO A 250 4.23 -10.39 12.71
N GLU A 251 4.41 -10.32 11.39
CA GLU A 251 5.36 -9.39 10.76
C GLU A 251 5.05 -7.91 11.08
N LEU A 252 3.78 -7.60 11.36
CA LEU A 252 3.34 -6.26 11.73
C LEU A 252 3.31 -6.03 13.25
N GLN A 253 3.06 -7.06 14.07
CA GLN A 253 3.10 -6.96 15.53
C GLN A 253 4.43 -6.36 16.00
N ARG A 254 5.54 -6.86 15.48
CA ARG A 254 6.88 -6.38 15.80
C ARG A 254 7.09 -4.90 15.39
N GLU A 255 6.66 -4.52 14.19
CA GLU A 255 6.75 -3.11 13.74
C GLU A 255 5.94 -2.16 14.63
N LEU A 256 4.78 -2.60 15.12
CA LEU A 256 3.96 -1.81 16.05
C LEU A 256 4.66 -1.62 17.40
N LEU A 257 5.21 -2.70 17.96
CA LEU A 257 5.96 -2.70 19.22
C LEU A 257 7.20 -1.78 19.15
N GLU A 258 7.99 -1.88 18.06
CA GLU A 258 9.15 -1.01 17.77
C GLU A 258 8.79 0.50 17.67
N THR A 259 7.50 0.87 17.63
CA THR A 259 7.07 2.28 17.61
C THR A 259 6.76 2.86 19.00
N LEU A 260 6.66 2.03 20.03
CA LEU A 260 6.38 2.43 21.42
C LEU A 260 7.65 2.91 22.14
N GLU A 261 7.49 3.46 23.35
CA GLU A 261 8.59 3.67 24.29
C GLU A 261 8.69 2.40 25.19
N PRO A 262 9.88 1.92 25.59
CA PRO A 262 10.05 0.58 26.19
C PRO A 262 9.13 0.26 27.36
N GLY A 263 8.87 1.23 28.26
CA GLY A 263 7.89 1.07 29.34
C GLY A 263 6.47 0.79 28.83
N LYS A 264 5.97 1.54 27.83
CA LYS A 264 4.66 1.25 27.23
C LYS A 264 4.67 -0.07 26.42
N ALA A 265 5.81 -0.48 25.87
CA ALA A 265 5.92 -1.79 25.23
C ALA A 265 5.81 -2.92 26.26
N ALA A 266 6.41 -2.77 27.45
CA ALA A 266 6.22 -3.66 28.60
C ALA A 266 4.76 -3.63 29.10
N ASP A 267 4.17 -2.45 29.35
CA ASP A 267 2.76 -2.30 29.75
C ASP A 267 1.83 -3.10 28.81
N VAL A 268 2.05 -3.01 27.49
CA VAL A 268 1.24 -3.71 26.48
C VAL A 268 1.48 -5.23 26.49
N LEU A 269 2.70 -5.69 26.71
CA LEU A 269 3.03 -7.12 26.83
C LEU A 269 2.52 -7.76 28.13
N GLU A 270 2.19 -6.97 29.16
CA GLU A 270 1.58 -7.46 30.41
C GLU A 270 0.07 -7.69 30.29
N GLU A 271 -0.64 -6.88 29.50
CA GLU A 271 -2.09 -7.04 29.26
C GLU A 271 -2.40 -8.07 28.15
N MET A 272 -1.39 -8.55 27.40
CA MET A 272 -1.53 -9.61 26.39
C MET A 272 -1.62 -11.02 27.00
N GLN A 273 -2.23 -11.95 26.27
CA GLN A 273 -2.11 -13.39 26.55
C GLN A 273 -0.63 -13.81 26.57
N ALA A 274 -0.22 -14.54 27.61
CA ALA A 274 1.19 -14.85 27.84
C ALA A 274 1.84 -15.70 26.73
N ASP A 275 1.07 -16.49 25.99
CA ASP A 275 1.53 -17.25 24.82
C ASP A 275 1.74 -16.36 23.58
N ASP A 276 0.77 -15.52 23.21
CA ASP A 276 0.94 -14.57 22.10
C ASP A 276 2.07 -13.54 22.41
N ALA A 277 2.25 -13.13 23.68
CA ALA A 277 3.38 -12.30 24.13
C ALA A 277 4.73 -13.04 24.10
N ALA A 278 4.76 -14.35 24.38
CA ALA A 278 5.98 -15.16 24.29
C ALA A 278 6.44 -15.36 22.85
N ASP A 279 5.54 -15.63 21.91
CA ASP A 279 5.86 -15.75 20.49
C ASP A 279 6.41 -14.42 19.94
N LEU A 280 5.77 -13.28 20.26
CA LEU A 280 6.25 -11.95 19.86
C LEU A 280 7.66 -11.64 20.42
N LEU A 281 7.93 -11.98 21.68
CA LEU A 281 9.26 -11.82 22.29
C LEU A 281 10.32 -12.82 21.77
N ALA A 282 9.92 -13.91 21.11
CA ALA A 282 10.84 -14.90 20.54
C ALA A 282 11.50 -14.43 19.23
N ASP A 283 10.75 -13.69 18.40
CA ASP A 283 11.21 -13.12 17.12
C ASP A 283 12.03 -11.82 17.27
N LEU A 284 12.04 -11.22 18.47
CA LEU A 284 12.87 -10.06 18.78
C LEU A 284 14.37 -10.41 18.96
N PRO A 285 15.28 -9.44 18.73
CA PRO A 285 16.65 -9.53 19.20
C PRO A 285 16.71 -9.85 20.70
N LYS A 286 17.54 -10.83 21.09
CA LYS A 286 17.68 -11.29 22.50
C LYS A 286 18.18 -10.23 23.49
N GLU A 287 18.60 -9.07 22.99
CA GLU A 287 19.04 -7.93 23.80
C GLU A 287 17.85 -7.00 24.10
N GLU A 288 16.92 -6.84 23.14
CA GLU A 288 15.68 -6.06 23.24
C GLU A 288 14.58 -6.84 23.98
N SER A 289 14.40 -8.13 23.67
CA SER A 289 13.54 -9.06 24.42
C SER A 289 13.90 -9.09 25.92
N ALA A 290 15.20 -9.00 26.25
CA ALA A 290 15.68 -8.94 27.63
C ALA A 290 15.61 -7.55 28.28
N GLU A 291 15.42 -6.48 27.50
CA GLU A 291 15.17 -5.12 27.99
C GLU A 291 13.68 -4.98 28.37
N LEU A 292 12.77 -5.44 27.50
CA LEU A 292 11.33 -5.48 27.77
C LEU A 292 10.99 -6.34 29.01
N LEU A 293 11.51 -7.57 29.06
CA LEU A 293 11.36 -8.48 30.23
C LEU A 293 12.01 -7.97 31.54
N ALA A 294 12.74 -6.85 31.51
CA ALA A 294 13.33 -6.22 32.69
C ALA A 294 12.59 -4.95 33.15
N GLU A 295 11.81 -4.32 32.27
CA GLU A 295 10.85 -3.26 32.63
C GLU A 295 9.50 -3.85 33.09
N MET A 296 9.13 -5.06 32.63
CA MET A 296 7.90 -5.75 33.04
C MET A 296 7.85 -6.16 34.53
N GLU A 297 6.65 -6.20 35.11
CA GLU A 297 6.39 -6.65 36.48
C GLU A 297 6.85 -8.11 36.73
N PRO A 298 7.48 -8.44 37.89
CA PRO A 298 8.15 -9.73 38.08
C PRO A 298 7.26 -10.96 38.26
N SER A 299 5.94 -10.85 38.12
CA SER A 299 5.03 -12.00 37.93
C SER A 299 4.91 -12.33 36.44
N GLU A 300 4.40 -11.40 35.64
CA GLU A 300 4.10 -11.62 34.21
C GLU A 300 5.38 -11.93 33.43
N ALA A 301 6.47 -11.22 33.72
CA ALA A 301 7.78 -11.48 33.14
C ALA A 301 8.27 -12.92 33.39
N ARG A 302 7.82 -13.61 34.46
CA ARG A 302 8.15 -15.03 34.71
C ARG A 302 7.21 -16.00 34.00
N GLU A 303 5.96 -15.62 33.77
CA GLU A 303 5.00 -16.40 32.98
C GLU A 303 5.52 -16.54 31.55
N VAL A 304 5.79 -15.39 30.91
CA VAL A 304 6.31 -15.30 29.54
C VAL A 304 7.71 -15.93 29.42
N GLN A 305 8.58 -15.77 30.42
CA GLN A 305 9.89 -16.47 30.45
C GLN A 305 9.80 -18.00 30.57
N GLN A 306 8.71 -18.55 31.13
CA GLN A 306 8.51 -20.01 31.13
C GLN A 306 8.07 -20.51 29.76
N LEU A 307 7.20 -19.77 29.06
CA LEU A 307 6.74 -20.09 27.70
C LEU A 307 7.90 -20.00 26.69
N LEU A 308 8.71 -18.92 26.76
CA LEU A 308 9.97 -18.74 26.02
C LEU A 308 11.05 -19.82 26.26
N ALA A 309 10.86 -20.73 27.24
CA ALA A 309 11.76 -21.85 27.49
C ALA A 309 11.35 -23.14 26.75
N TYR A 310 10.13 -23.20 26.21
CA TYR A 310 9.67 -24.26 25.32
C TYR A 310 10.11 -23.99 23.87
N GLY A 311 9.65 -24.79 22.92
CA GLY A 311 9.87 -24.55 21.50
C GLY A 311 8.56 -24.29 20.77
N GLU A 312 8.62 -23.46 19.72
CA GLU A 312 7.50 -23.07 18.84
C GLU A 312 6.57 -24.26 18.51
N ASP A 313 7.09 -25.36 17.96
CA ASP A 313 6.32 -26.57 17.59
C ASP A 313 5.77 -27.41 18.77
N THR A 314 5.86 -26.94 20.02
CA THR A 314 5.50 -27.72 21.22
C THR A 314 4.25 -27.21 21.93
N ALA A 315 3.50 -28.13 22.56
CA ALA A 315 2.29 -27.81 23.32
C ALA A 315 2.53 -27.01 24.62
N GLY A 316 3.75 -26.55 24.89
CA GLY A 316 4.09 -25.57 25.94
C GLY A 316 4.54 -24.21 25.39
N GLY A 317 4.65 -24.06 24.06
CA GLY A 317 4.69 -22.76 23.39
C GLY A 317 3.30 -22.38 22.87
N LEU A 318 2.65 -23.30 22.14
CA LEU A 318 1.33 -23.11 21.50
C LEU A 318 0.11 -23.15 22.45
N MET A 319 0.29 -22.96 23.76
CA MET A 319 -0.81 -23.10 24.72
C MET A 319 -0.60 -22.25 25.97
N ASN A 320 -1.49 -21.28 26.14
CA ASN A 320 -1.72 -20.53 27.36
C ASN A 320 -1.71 -21.42 28.63
N PRO A 321 -1.04 -21.00 29.71
CA PRO A 321 -0.99 -21.75 30.97
C PRO A 321 -2.35 -21.87 31.70
N GLU A 322 -3.34 -21.02 31.38
CA GLU A 322 -4.69 -21.09 31.95
C GLU A 322 -5.60 -22.09 31.22
N PHE A 323 -5.58 -23.36 31.66
CA PHE A 323 -6.37 -24.43 31.04
C PHE A 323 -7.60 -24.86 31.87
N LEU A 324 -8.75 -24.99 31.20
CA LEU A 324 -9.96 -25.55 31.80
C LEU A 324 -9.90 -27.08 31.88
N ARG A 325 -9.89 -27.63 33.10
CA ARG A 325 -9.88 -29.07 33.36
C ARG A 325 -11.24 -29.61 33.81
N LEU A 326 -11.82 -30.51 33.01
CA LEU A 326 -13.00 -31.30 33.37
C LEU A 326 -12.60 -32.69 33.88
N GLU A 327 -13.33 -33.22 34.86
CA GLU A 327 -13.10 -34.58 35.36
C GLU A 327 -13.95 -35.63 34.63
N PRO A 328 -13.46 -36.87 34.40
CA PRO A 328 -14.20 -37.92 33.70
C PRO A 328 -15.55 -38.31 34.35
N GLN A 329 -15.69 -38.08 35.66
CA GLN A 329 -16.90 -38.33 36.43
C GLN A 329 -18.01 -37.28 36.27
N PHE A 330 -17.77 -36.15 35.58
CA PHE A 330 -18.78 -35.11 35.42
C PHE A 330 -19.87 -35.51 34.42
N SER A 331 -21.13 -35.37 34.83
CA SER A 331 -22.24 -35.37 33.87
C SER A 331 -22.14 -34.17 32.93
N ALA A 332 -22.76 -34.24 31.74
CA ALA A 332 -22.77 -33.14 30.78
C ALA A 332 -23.31 -31.82 31.36
N ALA A 333 -24.22 -31.90 32.35
CA ALA A 333 -24.71 -30.73 33.08
C ALA A 333 -23.62 -30.12 33.96
N GLN A 334 -22.92 -30.92 34.76
CA GLN A 334 -21.81 -30.45 35.62
C GLN A 334 -20.64 -29.91 34.80
N ALA A 335 -20.32 -30.54 33.66
CA ALA A 335 -19.30 -30.07 32.74
C ALA A 335 -19.67 -28.68 32.15
N LEU A 336 -20.91 -28.49 31.72
CA LEU A 336 -21.40 -27.19 31.23
C LEU A 336 -21.46 -26.13 32.34
N GLU A 337 -21.81 -26.53 33.57
CA GLU A 337 -21.81 -25.64 34.73
C GLU A 337 -20.38 -25.16 35.07
N GLN A 338 -19.41 -26.08 35.08
CA GLN A 338 -18.02 -25.74 35.37
C GLN A 338 -17.39 -24.90 34.26
N VAL A 339 -17.63 -25.23 32.98
CA VAL A 339 -17.26 -24.38 31.83
C VAL A 339 -17.80 -22.96 32.02
N ARG A 340 -19.08 -22.79 32.36
CA ARG A 340 -19.66 -21.46 32.61
C ARG A 340 -19.04 -20.74 33.80
N SER A 341 -18.72 -21.43 34.89
CA SER A 341 -18.09 -20.83 36.07
C SER A 341 -16.64 -20.39 35.88
N GLN A 342 -16.01 -20.79 34.77
CA GLN A 342 -14.62 -20.47 34.42
C GLN A 342 -14.51 -19.79 33.03
N ALA A 343 -15.64 -19.42 32.42
CA ALA A 343 -15.71 -18.77 31.11
C ALA A 343 -15.36 -17.27 31.14
N GLU A 344 -15.19 -16.69 32.32
CA GLU A 344 -14.61 -15.35 32.53
C GLU A 344 -13.07 -15.40 32.67
N ILE A 345 -12.47 -16.59 32.56
CA ILE A 345 -11.03 -16.84 32.73
C ILE A 345 -10.43 -17.39 31.43
N CYS A 346 -10.88 -18.57 30.96
CA CYS A 346 -10.36 -19.14 29.71
C CYS A 346 -10.94 -18.44 28.46
N THR A 347 -10.08 -17.75 27.71
CA THR A 347 -10.36 -17.18 26.39
C THR A 347 -10.64 -18.26 25.32
N THR A 348 -11.28 -17.89 24.22
CA THR A 348 -12.08 -18.85 23.40
C THR A 348 -11.28 -19.78 22.46
N ARG A 349 -9.94 -19.82 22.50
CA ARG A 349 -9.09 -20.70 21.66
C ARG A 349 -8.99 -22.13 22.24
N SER A 350 -10.07 -22.91 22.17
CA SER A 350 -10.19 -24.22 22.85
C SER A 350 -9.34 -25.39 22.28
N TRP A 351 -8.10 -25.53 22.75
CA TRP A 351 -7.21 -26.65 22.42
C TRP A 351 -7.50 -27.93 23.25
N SER A 352 -8.02 -28.99 22.63
CA SER A 352 -8.43 -30.22 23.34
C SER A 352 -7.30 -31.27 23.54
N VAL A 353 -6.36 -31.00 24.45
CA VAL A 353 -5.28 -31.95 24.80
C VAL A 353 -5.82 -33.14 25.61
N ARG A 354 -6.01 -34.30 24.96
CA ARG A 354 -6.39 -35.55 25.64
C ARG A 354 -5.17 -36.35 26.10
N THR A 355 -4.75 -36.14 27.34
CA THR A 355 -3.76 -36.98 28.02
C THR A 355 -4.37 -38.34 28.40
N ALA A 356 -3.96 -39.40 27.71
CA ALA A 356 -4.37 -40.76 28.05
C ALA A 356 -3.57 -41.28 29.26
N SER A 357 -4.24 -41.48 30.39
CA SER A 357 -3.64 -41.95 31.65
C SER A 357 -3.35 -43.46 31.66
N SER A 358 -2.40 -43.90 30.82
CA SER A 358 -1.80 -45.24 30.88
C SER A 358 -0.28 -45.13 31.09
N PRO A 359 0.29 -45.72 32.16
CA PRO A 359 1.74 -45.67 32.40
C PRO A 359 2.60 -46.47 31.40
N GLU A 360 2.01 -47.31 30.54
CA GLU A 360 2.73 -48.39 29.82
C GLU A 360 2.80 -48.23 28.28
N SER A 361 3.14 -47.05 27.76
CA SER A 361 3.58 -46.92 26.36
C SER A 361 4.51 -45.72 26.05
N SER A 362 5.40 -45.34 26.97
CA SER A 362 6.29 -44.17 26.84
C SER A 362 7.52 -44.38 25.93
N ARG A 363 7.35 -45.07 24.78
CA ARG A 363 8.32 -45.17 23.67
C ARG A 363 7.59 -45.19 22.33
N SER A 364 8.14 -44.47 21.34
CA SER A 364 7.62 -44.31 19.96
C SER A 364 6.15 -43.90 19.84
N ALA A 365 5.88 -42.60 19.97
CA ALA A 365 4.61 -41.98 19.60
C ALA A 365 4.84 -40.65 18.84
N THR A 366 5.37 -40.74 17.60
CA THR A 366 5.33 -39.63 16.64
C THR A 366 3.89 -39.43 16.19
N SER A 367 3.24 -38.35 16.63
CA SER A 367 1.83 -38.06 16.36
C SER A 367 1.60 -37.64 14.90
N SER A 368 1.21 -38.60 14.06
CA SER A 368 0.65 -38.29 12.74
C SER A 368 -0.70 -37.58 12.91
N TRP A 369 -0.77 -36.30 12.54
CA TRP A 369 -2.02 -35.54 12.51
C TRP A 369 -3.04 -36.20 11.58
N GLN A 370 -4.20 -36.58 12.12
CA GLN A 370 -5.39 -36.96 11.36
C GLN A 370 -6.60 -36.22 11.91
N SER A 371 -7.28 -35.47 11.05
CA SER A 371 -8.51 -34.77 11.41
C SER A 371 -9.68 -35.74 11.59
N PRO A 372 -10.42 -35.69 12.72
CA PRO A 372 -11.56 -36.56 12.94
C PRO A 372 -12.71 -36.18 11.99
N ARG A 373 -13.21 -37.15 11.22
CA ARG A 373 -14.42 -36.95 10.42
C ARG A 373 -15.63 -36.90 11.35
N CYS A 374 -16.25 -35.72 11.50
CA CYS A 374 -17.53 -35.61 12.21
C CYS A 374 -18.59 -36.47 11.52
N SER A 375 -19.09 -37.49 12.23
CA SER A 375 -20.08 -38.44 11.72
C SER A 375 -21.10 -38.85 12.78
N SER A 376 -21.94 -37.90 13.20
CA SER A 376 -23.26 -38.16 13.78
C SER A 376 -24.13 -36.90 13.73
N SER A 377 -25.42 -37.09 13.46
CA SER A 377 -26.40 -36.02 13.32
C SER A 377 -27.00 -35.62 14.66
N VAL A 378 -26.92 -34.33 15.02
CA VAL A 378 -27.76 -33.73 16.06
C VAL A 378 -28.56 -32.60 15.43
N SER A 379 -29.89 -32.68 15.50
CA SER A 379 -30.81 -31.75 14.85
C SER A 379 -31.01 -30.48 15.69
N CYS A 380 -30.49 -29.35 15.22
CA CYS A 380 -30.75 -28.04 15.81
C CYS A 380 -32.27 -27.75 15.84
N THR A 381 -32.86 -27.77 17.04
CA THR A 381 -34.26 -27.40 17.26
C THR A 381 -34.33 -25.94 17.68
N SER A 382 -35.06 -25.12 16.94
CA SER A 382 -35.07 -23.66 17.11
C SER A 382 -35.73 -23.20 18.42
N ILE A 383 -34.99 -22.46 19.24
CA ILE A 383 -35.55 -21.75 20.41
C ILE A 383 -36.09 -20.38 19.95
N PRO A 384 -37.36 -20.02 20.24
CA PRO A 384 -37.95 -18.77 19.79
C PRO A 384 -37.52 -17.58 20.66
N ARG A 385 -37.24 -16.43 20.01
CA ARG A 385 -37.03 -15.14 20.71
C ARG A 385 -38.27 -14.73 21.51
N ARG A 386 -38.09 -14.27 22.75
CA ARG A 386 -39.14 -13.60 23.55
C ARG A 386 -38.69 -12.23 24.06
N SER A 387 -39.43 -11.22 23.62
CA SER A 387 -39.77 -9.95 24.30
C SER A 387 -38.97 -9.53 25.55
N THR A 388 -38.27 -8.40 25.43
CA THR A 388 -37.85 -7.56 26.57
C THR A 388 -39.04 -6.86 27.24
N PRO A 389 -39.00 -6.65 28.57
CA PRO A 389 -39.86 -5.70 29.28
C PRO A 389 -39.06 -4.51 29.88
N THR A 390 -39.61 -3.30 29.84
CA THR A 390 -39.01 -2.07 30.39
C THR A 390 -39.63 -1.64 31.73
N ILE A 391 -38.79 -1.32 32.72
CA ILE A 391 -39.02 -0.49 33.93
C ILE A 391 -37.61 0.03 34.34
N ARG A 392 -37.28 1.30 34.65
CA ARG A 392 -37.94 2.54 35.13
C ARG A 392 -37.77 2.85 36.63
N SER A 393 -36.57 3.35 36.98
CA SER A 393 -36.23 4.34 38.04
C SER A 393 -36.70 4.17 39.51
N GLY A 394 -35.78 4.20 40.49
CA GLY A 394 -36.16 4.51 41.90
C GLY A 394 -35.10 4.44 43.03
N ARG A 395 -34.55 5.62 43.41
CA ARG A 395 -34.06 6.03 44.77
C ARG A 395 -32.89 5.30 45.47
N SER A 396 -32.22 6.07 46.34
CA SER A 396 -31.18 5.68 47.32
C SER A 396 -31.76 5.60 48.75
N PRO A 397 -31.09 4.94 49.72
CA PRO A 397 -30.54 5.72 50.84
C PRO A 397 -29.16 5.25 51.41
N SER A 398 -28.57 6.15 52.17
CA SER A 398 -27.19 6.26 52.69
C SER A 398 -26.72 5.40 53.90
N ARG A 399 -25.38 5.21 53.99
CA ARG A 399 -24.52 5.21 55.23
C ARG A 399 -24.59 3.97 56.17
N PRO A 400 -23.63 3.73 57.13
CA PRO A 400 -22.75 4.67 57.86
C PRO A 400 -21.22 4.32 57.94
N ARG A 401 -20.50 4.74 59.01
CA ARG A 401 -19.02 4.83 59.19
C ARG A 401 -18.47 3.98 60.37
N SER A 402 -17.18 3.59 60.30
CA SER A 402 -16.24 3.40 61.45
C SER A 402 -14.78 3.27 60.95
N THR A 403 -13.67 3.92 61.36
CA THR A 403 -13.26 5.00 62.32
C THR A 403 -12.37 4.68 63.55
N THR A 404 -11.25 3.95 63.41
CA THR A 404 -10.10 3.93 64.36
C THR A 404 -8.77 3.83 63.57
N SER A 405 -7.92 4.87 63.51
CA SER A 405 -6.77 5.16 64.39
C SER A 405 -5.62 4.13 64.33
N SER A 406 -4.32 4.49 64.24
CA SER A 406 -3.70 5.65 64.92
C SER A 406 -2.30 6.10 64.39
N ARG A 407 -1.87 7.29 64.85
CA ARG A 407 -0.48 7.81 65.01
C ARG A 407 0.35 8.29 63.79
N CYS A 408 0.18 9.59 63.52
CA CYS A 408 1.20 10.58 63.10
C CYS A 408 2.33 10.74 64.18
N PRO A 409 3.39 11.60 64.06
CA PRO A 409 3.50 12.85 63.25
C PRO A 409 4.89 13.23 62.64
N CYS A 410 4.94 14.45 62.06
CA CYS A 410 6.10 15.38 61.95
C CYS A 410 7.16 15.14 60.85
N ARG A 411 7.72 16.18 60.19
CA ARG A 411 7.41 17.63 60.16
C ARG A 411 8.03 18.32 58.92
N MET A 412 7.36 19.32 58.34
CA MET A 412 7.97 20.24 57.35
C MET A 412 9.07 21.14 57.95
N ARG A 413 10.05 21.55 57.14
CA ARG A 413 10.59 22.93 57.18
C ARG A 413 11.22 23.39 55.86
N THR A 414 11.10 24.68 55.61
CA THR A 414 11.53 25.41 54.40
C THR A 414 12.81 26.21 54.64
N ALA A 415 13.68 26.34 53.62
CA ALA A 415 14.56 27.50 53.40
C ALA A 415 15.16 27.46 51.98
N ALA A 416 15.62 28.60 51.47
CA ALA A 416 16.38 28.73 50.22
C ALA A 416 17.33 29.93 50.31
N SER A 417 18.50 29.91 49.62
CA SER A 417 19.15 31.11 49.07
C SER A 417 20.47 30.85 48.31
N SER A 418 20.68 31.64 47.25
CA SER A 418 21.95 32.29 46.81
C SER A 418 23.23 31.49 46.52
N ALA A 419 23.69 31.62 45.27
CA ALA A 419 25.01 31.23 44.76
C ALA A 419 26.19 32.12 45.20
N SER A 420 27.43 31.66 44.96
CA SER A 420 28.53 32.46 44.36
C SER A 420 29.76 31.58 44.00
N SER A 421 30.63 32.09 43.12
CA SER A 421 31.92 31.50 42.69
C SER A 421 32.99 32.61 42.63
N PRO A 422 34.28 32.30 42.81
CA PRO A 422 35.28 32.32 41.71
C PRO A 422 36.15 31.02 41.70
N SER A 423 36.66 30.48 40.58
CA SER A 423 37.78 30.94 39.70
C SER A 423 39.13 31.11 40.45
N THR A 424 40.32 30.72 39.96
CA THR A 424 40.86 30.29 38.63
C THR A 424 41.80 29.05 38.82
N THR A 425 42.59 28.46 37.89
CA THR A 425 43.36 28.84 36.67
C THR A 425 43.86 27.52 36.00
N CYS A 426 44.33 27.37 34.74
CA CYS A 426 44.31 28.19 33.51
C CYS A 426 44.74 27.35 32.26
N TRP A 427 44.73 27.99 31.08
CA TRP A 427 45.44 27.71 29.82
C TRP A 427 45.11 26.48 28.94
N ARG A 428 45.14 26.76 27.62
CA ARG A 428 44.85 25.89 26.47
C ARG A 428 46.14 25.60 25.67
N ARG A 429 46.16 24.52 24.87
CA ARG A 429 46.40 24.57 23.39
C ARG A 429 46.09 23.23 22.70
N CYS A 430 46.30 23.16 21.38
CA CYS A 430 45.59 22.25 20.47
C CYS A 430 46.50 21.37 19.60
N CYS A 431 45.87 20.29 19.07
CA CYS A 431 46.09 19.65 17.77
C CYS A 431 47.17 18.56 17.55
N MET A 432 46.73 17.58 16.74
CA MET A 432 47.45 16.58 15.91
C MET A 432 47.94 15.26 16.54
N ALA A 433 48.11 14.29 15.62
CA ALA A 433 48.32 12.85 15.78
C ALA A 433 49.75 12.50 16.32
N ASP A 434 50.15 11.24 16.56
CA ASP A 434 49.72 9.97 15.94
C ASP A 434 50.10 8.72 16.79
N ALA A 435 49.64 7.54 16.35
CA ALA A 435 50.12 6.17 16.59
C ALA A 435 50.84 5.78 17.91
N GLY A 436 50.28 4.78 18.63
CA GLY A 436 51.01 4.06 19.69
C GLY A 436 50.20 3.00 20.44
N ALA A 437 50.33 1.73 20.07
CA ALA A 437 49.52 0.65 20.65
C ALA A 437 50.14 -0.04 21.89
N ARG A 438 49.28 -0.37 22.87
CA ARG A 438 49.40 -1.62 23.64
C ARG A 438 48.03 -2.02 24.23
N ALA A 439 47.76 -3.32 24.27
CA ALA A 439 46.43 -3.86 24.57
C ALA A 439 46.32 -4.45 25.98
N THR A 440 45.09 -4.48 26.51
CA THR A 440 44.66 -5.32 27.62
C THR A 440 43.44 -6.14 27.19
N THR A 441 43.38 -7.42 27.60
CA THR A 441 42.45 -8.41 27.05
C THR A 441 41.22 -8.62 27.94
N PRO A 442 39.99 -8.60 27.39
CA PRO A 442 38.83 -9.18 28.05
C PRO A 442 38.83 -10.71 27.89
N HIS A 443 38.41 -11.44 28.93
CA HIS A 443 38.31 -12.91 28.87
C HIS A 443 37.06 -13.37 28.10
N GLY A 444 37.23 -13.73 26.83
CA GLY A 444 36.24 -14.53 26.10
C GLY A 444 36.35 -16.00 26.48
N GLY A 445 35.37 -16.56 27.21
CA GLY A 445 35.47 -17.93 27.73
C GLY A 445 34.18 -18.72 27.98
N ALA A 446 32.99 -18.15 27.75
CA ALA A 446 31.72 -18.85 28.04
C ALA A 446 30.58 -18.64 27.01
N ARG A 447 30.76 -17.75 26.02
CA ARG A 447 29.66 -17.24 25.16
C ARG A 447 29.38 -18.08 23.89
N ALA A 448 29.87 -19.33 23.82
CA ALA A 448 29.98 -20.11 22.57
C ALA A 448 29.22 -21.46 22.52
N LEU A 449 28.47 -21.84 23.58
CA LEU A 449 27.93 -23.21 23.71
C LEU A 449 26.39 -23.33 23.86
N ARG A 450 25.61 -22.24 23.79
CA ARG A 450 24.13 -22.29 23.80
C ARG A 450 23.43 -21.50 22.67
N ALA A 451 24.11 -21.33 21.54
CA ALA A 451 23.53 -20.74 20.32
C ALA A 451 23.30 -21.80 19.23
N ARG A 452 22.45 -22.81 19.50
CA ARG A 452 22.13 -23.90 18.54
C ARG A 452 20.69 -24.41 18.68
N SER A 453 19.71 -23.72 18.08
CA SER A 453 18.57 -24.41 17.42
C SER A 453 17.73 -23.57 16.44
N ALA A 454 17.97 -22.27 16.25
CA ALA A 454 17.42 -21.58 15.08
C ALA A 454 17.99 -22.24 13.80
N SER A 455 17.14 -22.91 13.03
CA SER A 455 17.64 -23.77 11.95
C SER A 455 18.15 -22.94 10.76
N ARG A 456 19.13 -23.49 10.01
CA ARG A 456 19.55 -22.87 8.74
C ARG A 456 18.44 -22.82 7.71
N TRP A 457 17.41 -23.66 7.83
CA TRP A 457 16.22 -23.64 6.98
C TRP A 457 15.27 -22.51 7.37
N THR A 458 15.09 -22.21 8.66
CA THR A 458 14.20 -21.12 9.13
C THR A 458 14.71 -19.76 8.64
N ARG A 459 16.01 -19.49 8.80
CA ARG A 459 16.64 -18.26 8.28
C ARG A 459 16.68 -18.18 6.76
N LEU A 460 16.75 -19.32 6.07
CA LEU A 460 16.66 -19.38 4.61
C LEU A 460 15.21 -19.16 4.13
N ALA A 461 14.21 -19.66 4.88
CA ALA A 461 12.80 -19.49 4.59
C ALA A 461 12.35 -18.03 4.75
N ALA A 462 12.76 -17.36 5.83
CA ALA A 462 12.53 -15.92 6.01
C ALA A 462 13.15 -15.10 4.85
N ALA A 463 14.41 -15.36 4.50
CA ALA A 463 15.04 -14.73 3.34
C ALA A 463 14.31 -15.02 2.02
N LEU A 464 13.77 -16.23 1.83
CA LEU A 464 12.98 -16.63 0.66
C LEU A 464 11.54 -16.09 0.65
N ALA A 465 11.03 -15.56 1.76
CA ALA A 465 9.73 -14.88 1.81
C ALA A 465 9.82 -13.44 1.28
N VAL A 466 10.89 -12.73 1.69
CA VAL A 466 11.21 -11.36 1.26
C VAL A 466 11.68 -11.30 -0.20
N ILE A 467 12.49 -12.27 -0.63
CA ILE A 467 12.97 -12.38 -2.02
C ILE A 467 11.80 -12.82 -2.92
N GLY A 468 11.37 -11.96 -3.84
CA GLY A 468 10.29 -12.28 -4.77
C GLY A 468 9.81 -11.09 -5.60
N PRO A 469 9.30 -10.00 -5.00
CA PRO A 469 8.69 -8.89 -5.73
C PRO A 469 9.60 -8.29 -6.81
N GLY A 470 10.90 -8.15 -6.52
CA GLY A 470 11.90 -7.65 -7.45
C GLY A 470 12.15 -8.60 -8.61
N MET A 471 12.49 -9.87 -8.33
CA MET A 471 12.69 -10.87 -9.38
C MET A 471 11.45 -11.15 -10.23
N ILE A 472 10.25 -11.20 -9.63
CA ILE A 472 9.00 -11.40 -10.35
C ILE A 472 8.75 -10.21 -11.28
N THR A 473 8.74 -8.98 -10.75
CA THR A 473 8.43 -7.79 -11.56
C THR A 473 9.41 -7.64 -12.74
N ALA A 474 10.71 -7.84 -12.51
CA ALA A 474 11.72 -7.71 -13.56
C ALA A 474 11.55 -8.78 -14.67
N ASN A 475 11.43 -10.05 -14.30
CA ASN A 475 11.31 -11.14 -15.29
C ASN A 475 9.94 -11.18 -16.00
N VAL A 476 8.91 -10.50 -15.48
CA VAL A 476 7.65 -10.31 -16.21
C VAL A 476 7.85 -9.40 -17.42
N ASP A 477 8.74 -8.40 -17.39
CA ASP A 477 9.02 -7.54 -18.57
C ASP A 477 9.75 -8.29 -19.71
N ASN A 478 10.30 -9.48 -19.43
CA ASN A 478 10.60 -10.48 -20.46
C ASN A 478 9.31 -11.18 -20.95
N ASP A 479 8.27 -10.41 -21.25
CA ASP A 479 6.98 -10.86 -21.75
C ASP A 479 7.03 -11.24 -23.25
N ALA A 480 5.88 -11.55 -23.86
CA ALA A 480 5.82 -11.85 -25.28
C ALA A 480 6.26 -10.64 -26.14
N GLY A 481 5.90 -9.42 -25.73
CA GLY A 481 6.37 -8.17 -26.33
C GLY A 481 7.88 -7.95 -26.19
N GLY A 482 8.47 -8.30 -25.05
CA GLY A 482 9.92 -8.27 -24.82
C GLY A 482 10.65 -9.26 -25.71
N ILE A 483 10.25 -10.53 -25.68
CA ILE A 483 10.83 -11.58 -26.55
C ILE A 483 10.74 -11.15 -28.03
N ALA A 484 9.63 -10.57 -28.47
CA ALA A 484 9.48 -10.03 -29.82
C ALA A 484 10.42 -8.84 -30.09
N THR A 485 10.50 -7.87 -29.18
CA THR A 485 11.35 -6.66 -29.31
C THR A 485 12.82 -7.01 -29.37
N TYR A 486 13.33 -7.82 -28.44
CA TYR A 486 14.72 -8.27 -28.42
C TYR A 486 15.06 -9.10 -29.66
N SER A 487 14.12 -9.94 -30.13
CA SER A 487 14.33 -10.71 -31.36
C SER A 487 14.40 -9.81 -32.60
N GLN A 488 13.51 -8.82 -32.72
CA GLN A 488 13.50 -7.87 -33.83
C GLN A 488 14.76 -6.99 -33.84
N ALA A 489 15.17 -6.49 -32.66
CA ALA A 489 16.40 -5.71 -32.51
C ALA A 489 17.63 -6.48 -33.00
N GLY A 490 17.75 -7.76 -32.62
CA GLY A 490 18.83 -8.63 -33.09
C GLY A 490 18.74 -8.98 -34.58
N ALA A 491 17.52 -9.21 -35.10
CA ALA A 491 17.29 -9.60 -36.49
C ALA A 491 17.51 -8.47 -37.50
N ASP A 492 17.12 -7.23 -37.19
CA ASP A 492 17.22 -6.10 -38.13
C ASP A 492 18.48 -5.24 -37.93
N PHE A 493 19.02 -5.15 -36.70
CA PHE A 493 20.16 -4.28 -36.37
C PHE A 493 21.44 -5.04 -35.97
N GLY A 494 21.38 -6.37 -35.92
CA GLY A 494 22.50 -7.22 -35.54
C GLY A 494 23.03 -6.87 -34.15
N TYR A 495 24.35 -6.79 -33.99
CA TYR A 495 24.98 -6.41 -32.72
C TYR A 495 24.96 -4.90 -32.43
N SER A 496 24.51 -4.04 -33.35
CA SER A 496 24.72 -2.58 -33.24
C SER A 496 23.92 -1.88 -32.14
N LEU A 497 22.90 -2.55 -31.58
CA LEU A 497 22.12 -2.08 -30.44
C LEU A 497 22.50 -2.75 -29.10
N LEU A 498 23.42 -3.72 -29.07
CA LEU A 498 23.76 -4.42 -27.81
C LEU A 498 24.25 -3.45 -26.71
N TRP A 499 25.00 -2.41 -27.08
CA TRP A 499 25.47 -1.39 -26.14
C TRP A 499 24.34 -0.63 -25.44
N THR A 500 23.12 -0.58 -25.99
CA THR A 500 22.01 0.16 -25.37
C THR A 500 21.48 -0.56 -24.13
N LEU A 501 21.66 -1.89 -24.04
CA LEU A 501 21.21 -2.65 -22.87
C LEU A 501 21.98 -2.24 -21.61
N ILE A 502 23.29 -1.97 -21.67
CA ILE A 502 24.09 -1.58 -20.50
C ILE A 502 23.55 -0.32 -19.77
N PRO A 503 23.32 0.84 -20.42
CA PRO A 503 22.71 2.00 -19.77
C PRO A 503 21.22 1.78 -19.44
N ILE A 504 20.51 0.89 -20.15
CA ILE A 504 19.16 0.46 -19.78
C ILE A 504 19.18 -0.31 -18.44
N THR A 505 20.07 -1.28 -18.25
CA THR A 505 20.21 -2.02 -16.96
C THR A 505 20.53 -1.09 -15.81
N LEU A 506 21.42 -0.11 -16.02
CA LEU A 506 21.77 0.89 -15.02
C LEU A 506 20.59 1.83 -14.71
N ALA A 507 19.78 2.18 -15.70
CA ALA A 507 18.54 2.94 -15.51
C ALA A 507 17.48 2.09 -14.79
N LEU A 508 17.30 0.83 -15.17
CA LEU A 508 16.35 -0.10 -14.56
C LEU A 508 16.65 -0.29 -13.07
N ILE A 509 17.90 -0.65 -12.73
CA ILE A 509 18.35 -0.80 -11.34
C ILE A 509 18.09 0.48 -10.53
N LEU A 510 18.38 1.65 -11.09
CA LEU A 510 18.18 2.95 -10.45
C LEU A 510 16.69 3.26 -10.20
N VAL A 511 15.83 2.93 -11.15
CA VAL A 511 14.38 3.17 -11.08
C VAL A 511 13.70 2.21 -10.11
N GLN A 512 14.02 0.91 -10.17
CA GLN A 512 13.39 -0.08 -9.30
C GLN A 512 13.92 0.00 -7.85
N GLU A 513 15.18 0.37 -7.64
CA GLU A 513 15.70 0.68 -6.29
C GLU A 513 15.01 1.90 -5.69
N MET A 514 14.68 2.91 -6.50
CA MET A 514 13.86 4.03 -6.05
C MET A 514 12.42 3.60 -5.71
N CYS A 515 11.78 2.73 -6.49
CA CYS A 515 10.46 2.16 -6.16
C CYS A 515 10.49 1.40 -4.83
N ALA A 516 11.36 0.42 -4.69
CA ALA A 516 11.47 -0.39 -3.47
C ALA A 516 11.79 0.47 -2.24
N ARG A 517 12.65 1.50 -2.37
CA ARG A 517 12.93 2.43 -1.28
C ARG A 517 11.74 3.32 -0.95
N MET A 518 10.96 3.78 -1.93
CA MET A 518 9.73 4.53 -1.66
C MET A 518 8.67 3.65 -0.99
N ALA A 519 8.50 2.41 -1.44
CA ALA A 519 7.58 1.43 -0.86
C ALA A 519 7.83 1.25 0.65
N VAL A 520 9.02 0.77 1.03
CA VAL A 520 9.38 0.46 2.43
C VAL A 520 9.41 1.71 3.33
N VAL A 521 9.82 2.87 2.82
CA VAL A 521 9.93 4.11 3.62
C VAL A 521 8.58 4.81 3.85
N THR A 522 7.57 4.53 3.02
CA THR A 522 6.28 5.23 3.06
C THR A 522 5.10 4.33 3.41
N GLY A 523 5.16 3.02 3.14
CA GLY A 523 4.02 2.11 3.27
C GLY A 523 2.88 2.40 2.29
N LYS A 524 3.14 3.08 1.17
CA LYS A 524 2.12 3.48 0.18
C LYS A 524 2.47 3.07 -1.24
N GLY A 525 1.44 2.72 -2.02
CA GLY A 525 1.53 2.50 -3.47
C GLY A 525 1.99 3.75 -4.22
N LEU A 526 2.55 3.59 -5.42
CA LEU A 526 3.05 4.75 -6.18
C LEU A 526 1.91 5.67 -6.64
N SER A 527 0.72 5.11 -6.91
CA SER A 527 -0.44 5.89 -7.37
C SER A 527 -1.03 6.77 -6.25
N ASP A 528 -1.04 6.25 -5.02
CA ASP A 528 -1.35 6.94 -3.77
C ASP A 528 -0.44 8.15 -3.54
N LEU A 529 0.88 7.94 -3.60
CA LEU A 529 1.85 9.02 -3.42
C LEU A 529 1.70 10.11 -4.49
N VAL A 530 1.37 9.73 -5.73
CA VAL A 530 1.06 10.70 -6.78
C VAL A 530 -0.23 11.46 -6.47
N ARG A 531 -1.27 10.81 -5.94
CA ARG A 531 -2.52 11.46 -5.55
C ARG A 531 -2.36 12.42 -4.38
N GLU A 532 -1.74 12.01 -3.29
CA GLU A 532 -1.55 12.87 -2.11
C GLU A 532 -0.66 14.09 -2.40
N ARG A 533 0.24 14.01 -3.39
CA ARG A 533 1.22 15.08 -3.67
C ARG A 533 0.91 15.93 -4.90
N PHE A 534 0.15 15.43 -5.87
CA PHE A 534 -0.23 16.17 -7.09
C PHE A 534 -1.75 16.27 -7.32
N GLY A 535 -2.57 15.67 -6.45
CA GLY A 535 -4.03 15.74 -6.45
C GLY A 535 -4.70 14.88 -7.52
N VAL A 536 -5.94 14.48 -7.24
CA VAL A 536 -6.78 13.58 -8.08
C VAL A 536 -6.72 13.82 -9.59
N ARG A 537 -6.71 15.08 -10.06
CA ARG A 537 -6.70 15.42 -11.49
C ARG A 537 -5.42 14.93 -12.18
N THR A 538 -4.28 15.05 -11.51
CA THR A 538 -2.98 14.62 -12.06
C THR A 538 -2.93 13.09 -12.11
N THR A 539 -3.32 12.43 -11.01
CA THR A 539 -3.41 10.97 -10.93
C THR A 539 -4.35 10.39 -11.98
N PHE A 540 -5.52 10.99 -12.21
CA PHE A 540 -6.47 10.52 -13.21
C PHE A 540 -5.86 10.43 -14.62
N PHE A 541 -5.14 11.47 -15.07
CA PHE A 541 -4.52 11.43 -16.40
C PHE A 541 -3.35 10.44 -16.49
N ILE A 542 -2.57 10.28 -15.42
CA ILE A 542 -1.49 9.28 -15.35
C ILE A 542 -2.07 7.86 -15.38
N MET A 543 -3.11 7.60 -14.58
CA MET A 543 -3.80 6.30 -14.54
C MET A 543 -4.54 5.99 -15.85
N LEU A 544 -5.09 6.99 -16.54
CA LEU A 544 -5.68 6.81 -17.87
C LEU A 544 -4.61 6.44 -18.90
N ALA A 545 -3.45 7.10 -18.89
CA ALA A 545 -2.34 6.76 -19.77
C ALA A 545 -1.79 5.36 -19.49
N LEU A 546 -1.63 5.00 -18.21
CA LEU A 546 -1.19 3.68 -17.76
C LEU A 546 -2.19 2.58 -18.14
N LEU A 547 -3.50 2.81 -17.96
CA LEU A 547 -4.56 1.88 -18.38
C LEU A 547 -4.54 1.63 -19.89
N VAL A 548 -4.29 2.67 -20.70
CA VAL A 548 -4.18 2.52 -22.17
C VAL A 548 -2.93 1.74 -22.55
N ALA A 549 -1.78 2.02 -21.94
CA ALA A 549 -0.54 1.28 -22.16
C ALA A 549 -0.68 -0.19 -21.73
N ASN A 550 -1.24 -0.46 -20.55
CA ASN A 550 -1.39 -1.80 -20.01
C ASN A 550 -2.48 -2.63 -20.73
N LEU A 551 -3.50 -1.99 -21.30
CA LEU A 551 -4.41 -2.65 -22.24
C LEU A 551 -3.67 -3.06 -23.51
N GLY A 552 -2.76 -2.22 -24.00
CA GLY A 552 -1.80 -2.58 -25.06
C GLY A 552 -0.94 -3.78 -24.69
N ASN A 553 -0.35 -3.79 -23.50
CA ASN A 553 0.50 -4.90 -23.03
C ASN A 553 -0.33 -6.18 -22.90
N THR A 554 -1.56 -6.09 -22.37
CA THR A 554 -2.51 -7.21 -22.34
C THR A 554 -2.86 -7.72 -23.76
N MET A 555 -2.95 -6.83 -24.77
CA MET A 555 -3.08 -7.24 -26.17
C MET A 555 -1.80 -7.85 -26.75
N ALA A 556 -0.61 -7.44 -26.30
CA ALA A 556 0.65 -8.06 -26.68
C ALA A 556 0.70 -9.53 -26.20
N GLU A 557 0.26 -9.80 -24.97
CA GLU A 557 0.30 -11.15 -24.41
C GLU A 557 -0.74 -12.07 -25.04
N PHE A 558 -1.98 -11.61 -25.26
CA PHE A 558 -2.93 -12.39 -26.07
C PHE A 558 -2.48 -12.55 -27.53
N SER A 559 -1.64 -11.65 -28.06
CA SER A 559 -0.99 -11.81 -29.37
C SER A 559 0.14 -12.86 -29.33
N GLY A 560 0.89 -12.97 -28.23
CA GLY A 560 1.86 -14.03 -27.96
C GLY A 560 1.21 -15.41 -27.81
N VAL A 561 0.11 -15.51 -27.06
CA VAL A 561 -0.75 -16.71 -26.97
C VAL A 561 -1.26 -17.14 -28.35
N ALA A 562 -1.72 -16.19 -29.16
CA ALA A 562 -2.19 -16.46 -30.52
C ALA A 562 -1.06 -17.01 -31.41
N GLN A 563 0.07 -16.30 -31.51
CA GLN A 563 1.17 -16.68 -32.40
C GLN A 563 1.85 -17.98 -31.98
N SER A 564 1.99 -18.24 -30.68
CA SER A 564 2.60 -19.48 -30.17
C SER A 564 1.73 -20.71 -30.45
N LEU A 565 0.42 -20.64 -30.22
CA LEU A 565 -0.49 -21.77 -30.48
C LEU A 565 -0.79 -21.95 -31.99
N GLU A 566 -0.62 -20.90 -32.80
CA GLU A 566 -0.61 -20.98 -34.27
C GLU A 566 0.63 -21.72 -34.82
N ILE A 567 1.68 -21.97 -34.01
CA ILE A 567 2.76 -22.92 -34.37
C ILE A 567 2.27 -24.37 -34.33
N PHE A 568 1.34 -24.70 -33.45
CA PHE A 568 0.67 -26.00 -33.38
C PHE A 568 -0.60 -26.09 -34.25
N GLY A 569 -0.85 -25.08 -35.10
CA GLY A 569 -2.02 -25.03 -35.99
C GLY A 569 -3.35 -24.66 -35.32
N ILE A 570 -3.34 -24.22 -34.06
CA ILE A 570 -4.53 -23.80 -33.32
C ILE A 570 -4.83 -22.32 -33.66
N PRO A 571 -6.00 -21.99 -34.23
CA PRO A 571 -6.29 -20.62 -34.67
C PRO A 571 -6.57 -19.68 -33.48
N LYS A 572 -6.20 -18.40 -33.63
CA LYS A 572 -6.37 -17.37 -32.57
C LYS A 572 -7.79 -17.26 -32.01
N TYR A 573 -8.80 -17.53 -32.83
CA TYR A 573 -10.23 -17.52 -32.47
C TYR A 573 -10.63 -18.64 -31.48
N VAL A 574 -9.77 -19.64 -31.29
CA VAL A 574 -9.96 -20.74 -30.33
C VAL A 574 -8.99 -20.59 -29.15
N SER A 575 -7.72 -20.31 -29.40
CA SER A 575 -6.71 -20.19 -28.34
C SER A 575 -6.94 -19.00 -27.41
N VAL A 576 -7.16 -17.79 -27.95
CA VAL A 576 -7.27 -16.57 -27.13
C VAL A 576 -8.48 -16.61 -26.18
N PRO A 577 -9.71 -17.00 -26.58
CA PRO A 577 -10.84 -17.07 -25.65
C PRO A 577 -10.66 -18.14 -24.56
N ILE A 578 -10.09 -19.30 -24.89
CA ILE A 578 -9.84 -20.38 -23.92
C ILE A 578 -8.80 -19.93 -22.89
N VAL A 579 -7.73 -19.26 -23.33
CA VAL A 579 -6.68 -18.78 -22.42
C VAL A 579 -7.16 -17.60 -21.59
N ALA A 580 -7.90 -16.64 -22.16
CA ALA A 580 -8.50 -15.55 -21.39
C ALA A 580 -9.47 -16.06 -20.31
N ALA A 581 -10.29 -17.08 -20.63
CA ALA A 581 -11.15 -17.74 -19.64
C ALA A 581 -10.34 -18.51 -18.58
N SER A 582 -9.25 -19.18 -18.97
CA SER A 582 -8.36 -19.89 -18.06
C SER A 582 -7.65 -18.94 -17.08
N VAL A 583 -7.08 -17.83 -17.60
CA VAL A 583 -6.45 -16.76 -16.82
C VAL A 583 -7.43 -16.16 -15.81
N TRP A 584 -8.64 -15.81 -16.28
CA TRP A 584 -9.70 -15.25 -15.43
C TRP A 584 -10.14 -16.23 -14.33
N LEU A 585 -10.28 -17.52 -14.64
CA LEU A 585 -10.62 -18.56 -13.65
C LEU A 585 -9.46 -18.86 -12.68
N LEU A 586 -8.21 -18.72 -13.13
CA LEU A 586 -7.02 -18.96 -12.32
C LEU A 586 -6.87 -17.87 -11.26
N VAL A 587 -6.93 -16.59 -11.63
CA VAL A 587 -6.84 -15.48 -10.65
C VAL A 587 -8.05 -15.44 -9.71
N LEU A 588 -9.24 -15.88 -10.15
CA LEU A 588 -10.41 -15.99 -9.27
C LEU A 588 -10.40 -17.17 -8.29
N ARG A 589 -9.38 -18.06 -8.31
CA ARG A 589 -9.33 -19.27 -7.45
C ARG A 589 -7.94 -19.72 -6.98
N GLY A 590 -6.86 -19.16 -7.52
CA GLY A 590 -5.49 -19.51 -7.15
C GLY A 590 -4.97 -18.62 -6.04
N SER A 591 -4.23 -19.20 -5.09
CA SER A 591 -3.44 -18.43 -4.13
C SER A 591 -2.10 -18.00 -4.77
N ALA A 592 -1.58 -16.84 -4.37
CA ALA A 592 -0.34 -16.26 -4.92
C ALA A 592 0.84 -17.25 -4.95
N ARG A 593 0.97 -18.07 -3.90
CA ARG A 593 2.00 -19.13 -3.76
C ARG A 593 2.00 -20.19 -4.87
N ILE A 594 0.91 -20.34 -5.64
CA ILE A 594 0.86 -21.21 -6.83
C ILE A 594 1.42 -20.48 -8.05
N VAL A 595 1.06 -19.20 -8.21
CA VAL A 595 1.49 -18.32 -9.30
C VAL A 595 3.02 -18.13 -9.28
N GLU A 596 3.59 -17.85 -8.10
CA GLU A 596 5.05 -17.74 -7.89
C GLU A 596 5.81 -19.02 -8.27
N ARG A 597 5.23 -20.22 -8.01
CA ARG A 597 5.90 -21.50 -8.30
C ARG A 597 5.85 -21.89 -9.77
N VAL A 598 4.74 -21.62 -10.46
CA VAL A 598 4.63 -21.83 -11.92
C VAL A 598 5.60 -20.92 -12.66
N PHE A 599 5.74 -19.67 -12.18
CA PHE A 599 6.69 -18.70 -12.70
C PHE A 599 8.15 -19.12 -12.63
N LEU A 600 8.62 -19.65 -11.49
CA LEU A 600 10.01 -20.12 -11.37
C LEU A 600 10.35 -21.24 -12.38
N VAL A 601 9.37 -22.04 -12.79
CA VAL A 601 9.51 -23.02 -13.87
C VAL A 601 9.49 -22.37 -15.26
N ALA A 602 8.80 -21.23 -15.43
CA ALA A 602 8.79 -20.47 -16.69
C ALA A 602 10.15 -19.86 -17.04
N CYS A 603 10.84 -19.25 -16.07
CA CYS A 603 12.18 -18.69 -16.25
C CYS A 603 13.21 -19.69 -16.78
N LEU A 604 12.99 -21.00 -16.56
CA LEU A 604 13.90 -22.05 -17.03
C LEU A 604 13.96 -22.14 -18.57
N VAL A 605 12.95 -21.64 -19.30
CA VAL A 605 12.99 -21.53 -20.77
C VAL A 605 13.87 -20.35 -21.22
N TYR A 606 13.98 -19.27 -20.44
CA TYR A 606 14.83 -18.13 -20.79
C TYR A 606 16.33 -18.47 -20.78
N VAL A 607 16.73 -19.42 -19.92
CA VAL A 607 18.08 -20.01 -19.93
C VAL A 607 18.42 -20.65 -21.28
N ALA A 608 17.43 -21.13 -22.05
CA ALA A 608 17.66 -21.69 -23.37
C ALA A 608 18.22 -20.67 -24.37
N TYR A 609 17.88 -19.38 -24.26
CA TYR A 609 18.46 -18.33 -25.10
C TYR A 609 19.93 -18.07 -24.76
N VAL A 610 20.29 -18.11 -23.47
CA VAL A 610 21.69 -17.99 -23.03
C VAL A 610 22.53 -19.11 -23.65
N VAL A 611 22.08 -20.36 -23.53
CA VAL A 611 22.79 -21.52 -24.11
C VAL A 611 22.79 -21.47 -25.65
N ALA A 612 21.69 -21.09 -26.29
CA ALA A 612 21.62 -20.94 -27.75
C ALA A 612 22.56 -19.84 -28.27
N GLY A 613 22.71 -18.73 -27.55
CA GLY A 613 23.65 -17.65 -27.90
C GLY A 613 25.11 -18.08 -27.85
N PHE A 614 25.51 -18.93 -26.89
CA PHE A 614 26.85 -19.55 -26.90
C PHE A 614 27.01 -20.57 -28.04
N LEU A 615 26.01 -21.42 -28.27
CA LEU A 615 26.03 -22.44 -29.34
C LEU A 615 25.91 -21.86 -30.76
N ALA A 616 25.47 -20.61 -30.91
CA ALA A 616 25.46 -19.89 -32.18
C ALA A 616 26.88 -19.53 -32.68
N HIS A 617 27.92 -19.77 -31.88
CA HIS A 617 29.31 -19.41 -32.16
C HIS A 617 29.47 -17.96 -32.71
N PRO A 618 29.02 -16.94 -31.95
CA PRO A 618 29.20 -15.55 -32.32
C PRO A 618 30.69 -15.19 -32.38
N ASP A 619 31.03 -14.18 -33.19
CA ASP A 619 32.35 -13.56 -33.06
C ASP A 619 32.33 -12.65 -31.83
N TRP A 620 33.06 -13.05 -30.79
CA TRP A 620 33.12 -12.32 -29.52
C TRP A 620 33.79 -10.95 -29.64
N ARG A 621 34.58 -10.70 -30.69
CA ARG A 621 35.14 -9.37 -30.98
C ARG A 621 34.07 -8.43 -31.50
N ASP A 622 33.23 -8.90 -32.43
CA ASP A 622 32.11 -8.12 -32.98
C ASP A 622 31.03 -7.89 -31.92
N VAL A 623 30.75 -8.88 -31.07
CA VAL A 623 29.84 -8.75 -29.91
C VAL A 623 30.39 -7.73 -28.91
N ALA A 624 31.68 -7.80 -28.56
CA ALA A 624 32.29 -6.82 -27.65
C ALA A 624 32.28 -5.39 -28.25
N GLU A 625 32.56 -5.23 -29.54
CA GLU A 625 32.49 -3.94 -30.21
C GLU A 625 31.04 -3.39 -30.24
N GLY A 626 30.06 -4.23 -30.59
CA GLY A 626 28.64 -3.86 -30.57
C GLY A 626 28.07 -3.59 -29.16
N SER A 627 28.68 -4.14 -28.12
CA SER A 627 28.28 -3.96 -26.71
C SER A 627 28.97 -2.77 -26.02
N LEU A 628 30.14 -2.34 -26.49
CA LEU A 628 30.95 -1.30 -25.83
C LEU A 628 31.10 0.00 -26.63
N VAL A 629 30.87 -0.03 -27.95
CA VAL A 629 31.02 1.15 -28.82
C VAL A 629 29.64 1.66 -29.25
N PRO A 630 29.18 2.83 -28.74
CA PRO A 630 27.85 3.35 -29.03
C PRO A 630 27.73 3.85 -30.48
N LYS A 631 27.15 3.02 -31.35
CA LYS A 631 26.95 3.30 -32.79
C LYS A 631 25.48 3.55 -33.13
N LEU A 632 24.89 4.61 -32.57
CA LEU A 632 23.50 4.98 -32.85
C LEU A 632 23.35 5.56 -34.27
N GLN A 633 22.50 4.96 -35.10
CA GLN A 633 22.03 5.57 -36.34
C GLN A 633 20.83 6.47 -36.04
N LEU A 634 20.87 7.73 -36.49
CA LEU A 634 19.79 8.70 -36.30
C LEU A 634 18.76 8.60 -37.44
N THR A 635 18.04 7.48 -37.48
CA THR A 635 16.94 7.19 -38.41
C THR A 635 15.66 6.86 -37.63
N GLY A 636 14.48 7.09 -38.20
CA GLY A 636 13.21 6.75 -37.57
C GLY A 636 13.17 5.32 -37.00
N PRO A 637 13.43 4.26 -37.80
CA PRO A 637 13.38 2.87 -37.34
C PRO A 637 14.36 2.55 -36.19
N ALA A 638 15.59 3.09 -36.23
CA ALA A 638 16.58 2.85 -35.19
C ALA A 638 16.18 3.54 -33.88
N LEU A 639 15.70 4.78 -33.94
CA LEU A 639 15.23 5.53 -32.77
C LEU A 639 13.96 4.91 -32.17
N VAL A 640 13.03 4.42 -33.01
CA VAL A 640 11.88 3.64 -32.55
C VAL A 640 12.36 2.39 -31.82
N MET A 641 13.23 1.57 -32.42
CA MET A 641 13.72 0.34 -31.78
C MET A 641 14.42 0.60 -30.44
N VAL A 642 15.21 1.69 -30.32
CA VAL A 642 15.83 2.06 -29.03
C VAL A 642 14.78 2.48 -27.99
N VAL A 643 13.74 3.23 -28.36
CA VAL A 643 12.64 3.57 -27.44
C VAL A 643 11.80 2.33 -27.08
N THR A 644 11.61 1.40 -28.01
CA THR A 644 10.93 0.11 -27.74
C THR A 644 11.76 -0.77 -26.80
N LEU A 645 13.08 -0.83 -26.96
CA LEU A 645 14.01 -1.53 -26.05
C LEU A 645 13.98 -0.94 -24.64
N VAL A 646 14.02 0.39 -24.49
CA VAL A 646 13.81 1.04 -23.18
C VAL A 646 12.44 0.67 -22.61
N GLY A 647 11.39 0.71 -23.43
CA GLY A 647 10.01 0.52 -23.00
C GLY A 647 9.64 -0.89 -22.57
N THR A 648 10.33 -1.92 -23.09
CA THR A 648 10.12 -3.34 -22.73
C THR A 648 11.03 -3.85 -21.62
N THR A 649 11.96 -3.03 -21.16
CA THR A 649 12.88 -3.37 -20.06
C THR A 649 12.61 -2.51 -18.82
N ILE A 650 12.00 -1.33 -18.99
CA ILE A 650 11.63 -0.40 -17.92
C ILE A 650 10.16 0.01 -18.12
N ALA A 651 9.25 -0.95 -18.26
CA ALA A 651 7.86 -0.63 -18.57
C ALA A 651 7.16 0.12 -17.40
N PRO A 652 6.33 1.14 -17.69
CA PRO A 652 5.65 1.99 -16.71
C PRO A 652 4.83 1.28 -15.62
N TRP A 653 4.33 0.08 -15.91
CA TRP A 653 3.50 -0.69 -14.99
C TRP A 653 4.32 -1.29 -13.82
N MET A 654 5.59 -1.61 -14.07
CA MET A 654 6.50 -2.21 -13.09
C MET A 654 6.66 -1.31 -11.86
N GLN A 655 6.79 0.01 -12.08
CA GLN A 655 7.13 0.94 -10.99
C GLN A 655 5.97 1.12 -10.00
N PHE A 656 4.73 0.94 -10.47
CA PHE A 656 3.58 0.85 -9.58
C PHE A 656 3.52 -0.55 -8.96
N TYR A 657 3.52 -1.62 -9.77
CA TYR A 657 3.36 -3.00 -9.28
C TYR A 657 4.41 -3.42 -8.24
N LEU A 658 5.70 -3.14 -8.46
CA LEU A 658 6.77 -3.44 -7.50
C LEU A 658 6.55 -2.70 -6.18
N GLN A 659 6.10 -1.44 -6.24
CA GLN A 659 5.85 -0.63 -5.06
C GLN A 659 4.61 -1.13 -4.30
N SER A 660 3.52 -1.45 -4.99
CA SER A 660 2.32 -2.08 -4.41
C SER A 660 2.65 -3.43 -3.78
N ALA A 661 3.35 -4.32 -4.49
CA ALA A 661 3.68 -5.67 -4.02
C ALA A 661 4.65 -5.70 -2.82
N ILE A 662 5.53 -4.70 -2.67
CA ILE A 662 6.39 -4.56 -1.48
C ILE A 662 5.59 -4.03 -0.28
N VAL A 663 4.57 -3.18 -0.50
CA VAL A 663 3.64 -2.74 0.55
C VAL A 663 2.68 -3.86 0.97
N GLU A 664 2.18 -4.64 0.00
CA GLU A 664 1.32 -5.81 0.22
C GLU A 664 2.06 -6.93 0.99
N LYS A 665 3.35 -7.16 0.70
CA LYS A 665 4.23 -8.02 1.52
C LYS A 665 4.77 -7.35 2.80
N ARG A 666 4.25 -6.17 3.19
CA ARG A 666 4.54 -5.45 4.45
C ARG A 666 6.04 -5.33 4.81
N VAL A 667 6.91 -5.23 3.82
CA VAL A 667 8.37 -5.38 4.01
C VAL A 667 8.95 -4.32 4.95
N SER A 668 9.66 -4.77 5.98
CA SER A 668 10.21 -3.91 7.04
C SER A 668 11.36 -2.99 6.57
N LEU A 669 11.68 -1.96 7.36
CA LEU A 669 12.89 -1.15 7.14
C LEU A 669 14.21 -1.91 7.40
N GLU A 670 14.16 -3.02 8.16
CA GLU A 670 15.32 -3.88 8.41
C GLU A 670 15.65 -4.75 7.19
N ASP A 671 14.61 -5.26 6.52
CA ASP A 671 14.69 -6.12 5.33
C ASP A 671 14.95 -5.36 4.03
N TYR A 672 14.92 -4.02 4.06
CA TYR A 672 15.23 -3.17 2.91
C TYR A 672 16.52 -3.56 2.15
N PRO A 673 17.65 -3.93 2.79
CA PRO A 673 18.85 -4.39 2.09
C PRO A 673 18.65 -5.71 1.34
N LEU A 674 17.77 -6.59 1.83
CA LEU A 674 17.41 -7.86 1.19
C LEU A 674 16.47 -7.62 0.00
N SER A 675 15.43 -6.80 0.18
CA SER A 675 14.53 -6.36 -0.89
C SER A 675 15.29 -5.63 -2.01
N ARG A 676 16.25 -4.77 -1.65
CA ARG A 676 17.15 -4.11 -2.60
C ARG A 676 18.04 -5.11 -3.36
N LEU A 677 18.47 -6.20 -2.73
CA LEU A 677 19.24 -7.25 -3.40
C LEU A 677 18.37 -8.06 -4.37
N ASP A 678 17.15 -8.44 -3.98
CA ASP A 678 16.16 -9.10 -4.85
C ASP A 678 15.89 -8.26 -6.12
N VAL A 679 15.61 -6.97 -5.94
CA VAL A 679 15.42 -6.03 -7.05
C VAL A 679 16.65 -5.93 -7.96
N VAL A 680 17.85 -5.73 -7.40
CA VAL A 680 19.09 -5.62 -8.20
C VAL A 680 19.38 -6.91 -8.97
N LEU A 681 19.21 -8.08 -8.35
CA LEU A 681 19.41 -9.37 -9.00
C LEU A 681 18.35 -9.63 -10.09
N GLY A 682 17.08 -9.31 -9.83
CA GLY A 682 16.00 -9.40 -10.81
C GLY A 682 16.29 -8.60 -12.07
N CYS A 683 16.70 -7.34 -11.93
CA CYS A 683 17.07 -6.47 -13.05
C CYS A 683 18.25 -7.05 -13.85
N ILE A 684 19.30 -7.52 -13.18
CA ILE A 684 20.49 -8.09 -13.85
C ILE A 684 20.15 -9.38 -14.60
N VAL A 685 19.37 -10.29 -14.00
CA VAL A 685 18.97 -11.55 -14.66
C VAL A 685 18.09 -11.29 -15.89
N THR A 686 17.18 -10.31 -15.79
CA THR A 686 16.26 -9.92 -16.87
C THR A 686 17.03 -9.41 -18.09
N ASP A 687 17.96 -8.47 -17.89
CA ASP A 687 18.73 -7.86 -18.98
C ASP A 687 19.79 -8.80 -19.56
N VAL A 688 20.33 -9.74 -18.77
CA VAL A 688 21.19 -10.81 -19.30
C VAL A 688 20.39 -11.72 -20.24
N VAL A 689 19.15 -12.07 -19.92
CA VAL A 689 18.26 -12.81 -20.84
C VAL A 689 18.00 -12.00 -22.11
N ALA A 690 17.63 -10.72 -21.98
CA ALA A 690 17.42 -9.82 -23.12
C ALA A 690 18.64 -9.74 -24.06
N PHE A 691 19.84 -9.55 -23.49
CA PHE A 691 21.10 -9.53 -24.21
C PHE A 691 21.33 -10.81 -25.03
N PHE A 692 21.09 -11.98 -24.43
CA PHE A 692 21.25 -13.25 -25.14
C PHE A 692 20.16 -13.51 -26.20
N ILE A 693 18.95 -12.97 -26.06
CA ILE A 693 17.94 -13.00 -27.13
C ILE A 693 18.39 -12.16 -28.33
N VAL A 694 18.82 -10.91 -28.11
CA VAL A 694 19.35 -10.02 -29.17
C VAL A 694 20.56 -10.67 -29.85
N LEU A 695 21.53 -11.16 -29.07
CA LEU A 695 22.74 -11.81 -29.57
C LEU A 695 22.43 -13.07 -30.39
N ALA A 696 21.54 -13.94 -29.93
CA ALA A 696 21.19 -15.16 -30.65
C ALA A 696 20.49 -14.86 -31.98
N CYS A 697 19.59 -13.87 -32.01
CA CYS A 697 18.92 -13.44 -33.25
C CYS A 697 19.91 -12.77 -34.21
N ALA A 698 20.83 -11.93 -33.72
CA ALA A 698 21.88 -11.32 -34.53
C ALA A 698 22.86 -12.35 -35.10
N ALA A 699 23.28 -13.34 -34.31
CA ALA A 699 24.20 -14.40 -34.73
C ALA A 699 23.60 -15.39 -35.74
N THR A 700 22.27 -15.46 -35.88
CA THR A 700 21.58 -16.45 -36.73
C THR A 700 20.73 -15.83 -37.84
N ILE A 701 19.83 -14.91 -37.52
CA ILE A 701 18.84 -14.31 -38.45
C ILE A 701 19.51 -13.18 -39.25
N PHE A 702 20.08 -12.18 -38.58
CA PHE A 702 20.77 -11.05 -39.25
C PHE A 702 21.95 -11.56 -40.11
N LYS A 703 22.78 -12.47 -39.57
CA LYS A 703 23.88 -13.11 -40.33
C LYS A 703 23.42 -13.93 -41.56
N SER A 704 22.16 -14.34 -41.64
CA SER A 704 21.60 -15.03 -42.82
C SER A 704 20.77 -14.12 -43.74
N GLY A 705 20.67 -12.81 -43.43
CA GLY A 705 19.85 -11.87 -44.18
C GLY A 705 18.34 -12.09 -44.03
N GLY A 706 17.91 -12.76 -42.96
CA GLY A 706 16.50 -12.95 -42.65
C GLY A 706 15.90 -11.76 -41.90
N HIS A 707 14.58 -11.61 -42.00
CA HIS A 707 13.79 -10.69 -41.19
C HIS A 707 12.71 -11.48 -40.42
N ILE A 708 12.17 -10.89 -39.37
CA ILE A 708 11.06 -11.46 -38.60
C ILE A 708 9.76 -10.78 -39.04
N GLU A 709 8.82 -11.55 -39.58
CA GLU A 709 7.45 -11.10 -39.84
C GLU A 709 6.47 -11.67 -38.82
N ASN A 710 6.74 -12.88 -38.32
CA ASN A 710 5.90 -13.64 -37.40
C ASN A 710 6.78 -14.32 -36.33
N ALA A 711 6.19 -14.69 -35.19
CA ALA A 711 6.93 -15.33 -34.11
C ALA A 711 7.59 -16.68 -34.51
N LYS A 712 7.11 -17.34 -35.58
CA LYS A 712 7.73 -18.53 -36.18
C LYS A 712 9.16 -18.28 -36.67
N ASP A 713 9.47 -17.04 -37.06
CA ASP A 713 10.75 -16.65 -37.64
C ASP A 713 11.79 -16.39 -36.53
N ALA A 714 11.37 -15.78 -35.42
CA ALA A 714 12.20 -15.61 -34.22
C ALA A 714 12.71 -16.96 -33.65
N ALA A 715 11.94 -18.04 -33.81
CA ALA A 715 12.34 -19.39 -33.40
C ALA A 715 13.60 -19.93 -34.12
N VAL A 716 14.03 -19.30 -35.23
CA VAL A 716 15.29 -19.63 -35.92
C VAL A 716 16.49 -19.47 -34.98
N ALA A 717 16.45 -18.51 -34.05
CA ALA A 717 17.53 -18.24 -33.09
C ALA A 717 17.81 -19.39 -32.11
N LEU A 718 16.83 -20.27 -31.86
CA LEU A 718 17.01 -21.45 -30.99
C LEU A 718 17.49 -22.70 -31.74
N ARG A 719 17.68 -22.64 -33.08
CA ARG A 719 18.20 -23.77 -33.87
C ARG A 719 19.57 -24.32 -33.42
N PRO A 720 20.55 -23.50 -32.97
CA PRO A 720 21.83 -24.04 -32.49
C PRO A 720 21.71 -24.95 -31.26
N LEU A 721 20.70 -24.73 -30.41
CA LEU A 721 20.43 -25.53 -29.21
C LEU A 721 19.47 -26.70 -29.49
N ALA A 722 18.33 -26.42 -30.12
CA ALA A 722 17.21 -27.36 -30.21
C ALA A 722 17.05 -28.01 -31.59
N GLY A 723 17.81 -27.56 -32.60
CA GLY A 723 17.74 -28.07 -33.98
C GLY A 723 16.31 -28.04 -34.53
N LYS A 724 15.79 -29.22 -34.90
CA LYS A 724 14.42 -29.40 -35.39
C LYS A 724 13.33 -29.02 -34.37
N TRP A 725 13.64 -29.03 -33.07
CA TRP A 725 12.69 -28.70 -32.00
C TRP A 725 12.64 -27.21 -31.66
N ALA A 726 13.47 -26.37 -32.30
CA ALA A 726 13.55 -24.94 -32.00
C ALA A 726 12.21 -24.21 -32.09
N SER A 727 11.39 -24.53 -33.09
CA SER A 727 10.03 -23.97 -33.24
C SER A 727 9.10 -24.40 -32.10
N THR A 728 9.19 -25.65 -31.64
CA THR A 728 8.40 -26.16 -30.50
C THR A 728 8.84 -25.56 -29.17
N LEU A 729 10.15 -25.46 -28.94
CA LEU A 729 10.72 -24.87 -27.72
C LEU A 729 10.39 -23.37 -27.62
N PHE A 730 10.53 -22.65 -28.73
CA PHE A 730 10.11 -21.25 -28.85
C PHE A 730 8.60 -21.10 -28.60
N ALA A 731 7.75 -21.93 -29.24
CA ALA A 731 6.31 -21.87 -29.05
C ALA A 731 5.90 -22.07 -27.59
N PHE A 732 6.51 -23.05 -26.92
CA PHE A 732 6.27 -23.32 -25.50
C PHE A 732 6.74 -22.16 -24.61
N GLY A 733 7.93 -21.62 -24.86
CA GLY A 733 8.46 -20.45 -24.15
C GLY A 733 7.58 -19.22 -24.28
N LEU A 734 7.25 -18.82 -25.52
CA LEU A 734 6.40 -17.67 -25.81
C LEU A 734 5.00 -17.85 -25.22
N PHE A 735 4.39 -19.03 -25.35
CA PHE A 735 3.08 -19.32 -24.76
C PHE A 735 3.10 -19.14 -23.23
N ASN A 736 4.13 -19.66 -22.56
CA ASN A 736 4.23 -19.66 -21.11
C ASN A 736 4.53 -18.25 -20.55
N ALA A 737 5.41 -17.49 -21.21
CA ALA A 737 5.62 -16.07 -20.94
C ALA A 737 4.30 -15.29 -21.06
N SER A 738 3.60 -15.47 -22.19
CA SER A 738 2.32 -14.81 -22.46
C SER A 738 1.25 -15.15 -21.42
N LEU A 739 1.13 -16.42 -21.05
CA LEU A 739 0.15 -16.89 -20.06
C LEU A 739 0.40 -16.25 -18.69
N PHE A 740 1.67 -16.07 -18.32
CA PHE A 740 2.05 -15.49 -17.03
C PHE A 740 1.86 -13.97 -16.98
N ALA A 741 2.37 -13.25 -17.98
CA ALA A 741 2.19 -11.80 -18.09
C ALA A 741 0.71 -11.41 -18.26
N ALA A 742 -0.10 -12.21 -18.96
CA ALA A 742 -1.56 -12.03 -19.01
C ALA A 742 -2.28 -12.23 -17.66
N CYS A 743 -1.67 -12.91 -16.67
CA CYS A 743 -2.19 -12.94 -15.31
C CYS A 743 -1.85 -11.65 -14.54
N ILE A 744 -0.61 -11.16 -14.65
CA ILE A 744 -0.08 -10.06 -13.82
C ILE A 744 -0.41 -8.67 -14.38
N LEU A 745 -0.36 -8.44 -15.69
CA LEU A 745 -0.59 -7.10 -16.26
C LEU A 745 -2.01 -6.55 -15.98
N PRO A 746 -3.12 -7.32 -16.12
CA PRO A 746 -4.46 -6.85 -15.75
C PRO A 746 -4.62 -6.67 -14.24
N LEU A 747 -3.92 -7.50 -13.45
CA LEU A 747 -3.93 -7.47 -11.98
C LEU A 747 -3.23 -6.21 -11.44
N SER A 748 -1.99 -5.96 -11.88
CA SER A 748 -1.24 -4.72 -11.63
C SER A 748 -2.10 -3.49 -11.93
N THR A 749 -2.74 -3.47 -13.10
CA THR A 749 -3.59 -2.35 -13.51
C THR A 749 -4.82 -2.19 -12.61
N ALA A 750 -5.41 -3.28 -12.11
CA ALA A 750 -6.51 -3.23 -11.15
C ALA A 750 -6.07 -2.67 -9.79
N TYR A 751 -4.92 -3.10 -9.24
CA TYR A 751 -4.34 -2.49 -8.02
C TYR A 751 -4.09 -0.99 -8.21
N CYS A 752 -3.36 -0.58 -9.25
CA CYS A 752 -3.01 0.82 -9.52
C CYS A 752 -4.25 1.74 -9.58
N LEU A 753 -5.33 1.26 -10.21
CA LEU A 753 -6.58 2.02 -10.32
C LEU A 753 -7.37 2.05 -9.01
N CYS A 754 -7.39 0.96 -8.25
CA CYS A 754 -8.08 0.91 -6.96
C CYS A 754 -7.41 1.80 -5.90
N GLU A 755 -6.09 1.68 -5.72
CA GLU A 755 -5.26 2.61 -4.92
C GLU A 755 -5.59 4.08 -5.28
N ALA A 756 -5.39 4.44 -6.55
CA ALA A 756 -5.56 5.80 -7.06
C ALA A 756 -6.93 6.40 -6.77
N PHE A 757 -7.99 5.59 -6.77
CA PHE A 757 -9.35 6.06 -6.47
C PHE A 757 -9.78 5.90 -5.01
N GLY A 758 -9.05 5.13 -4.20
CA GLY A 758 -9.42 4.78 -2.83
C GLY A 758 -10.50 3.70 -2.80
N TRP A 759 -10.23 2.57 -3.46
CA TRP A 759 -11.11 1.40 -3.48
C TRP A 759 -10.38 0.17 -2.93
N GLU A 760 -11.13 -0.65 -2.20
CA GLU A 760 -10.74 -2.01 -1.76
C GLU A 760 -10.10 -2.80 -2.91
N SER A 761 -8.94 -3.42 -2.63
CA SER A 761 -8.16 -4.20 -3.60
C SER A 761 -7.37 -5.32 -2.91
N GLY A 762 -6.98 -6.34 -3.68
CA GLY A 762 -6.33 -7.54 -3.16
C GLY A 762 -6.94 -8.80 -3.77
N ILE A 763 -6.11 -9.83 -3.98
CA ILE A 763 -6.59 -11.15 -4.46
C ILE A 763 -7.38 -11.88 -3.36
N ASP A 764 -6.98 -11.72 -2.10
CA ASP A 764 -7.54 -12.49 -0.98
C ASP A 764 -8.81 -11.85 -0.37
N LYS A 765 -9.03 -10.54 -0.54
CA LYS A 765 -10.31 -9.88 -0.19
C LYS A 765 -11.44 -10.42 -1.10
N ARG A 766 -12.62 -10.69 -0.55
CA ARG A 766 -13.70 -11.38 -1.27
C ARG A 766 -14.32 -10.47 -2.33
N ARG A 767 -14.96 -11.08 -3.33
CA ARG A 767 -15.61 -10.37 -4.45
C ARG A 767 -16.66 -9.32 -4.04
N ASN A 768 -17.24 -9.43 -2.86
CA ASN A 768 -18.21 -8.46 -2.33
C ASN A 768 -17.55 -7.29 -1.60
N GLU A 769 -16.34 -7.46 -1.05
CA GLU A 769 -15.53 -6.40 -0.45
C GLU A 769 -14.85 -5.55 -1.53
N ALA A 770 -14.21 -6.19 -2.52
CA ALA A 770 -13.47 -5.51 -3.60
C ALA A 770 -14.12 -5.59 -5.00
N PRO A 771 -15.41 -5.24 -5.21
CA PRO A 771 -16.08 -5.50 -6.49
C PRO A 771 -15.54 -4.65 -7.66
N GLN A 772 -14.95 -3.47 -7.40
CA GLN A 772 -14.27 -2.67 -8.42
C GLN A 772 -13.02 -3.38 -8.97
N PHE A 773 -12.19 -3.93 -8.08
CA PHE A 773 -10.95 -4.62 -8.42
C PHE A 773 -11.20 -5.79 -9.37
N TYR A 774 -12.10 -6.71 -8.99
CA TYR A 774 -12.49 -7.85 -9.84
C TYR A 774 -13.20 -7.44 -11.13
N PHE A 775 -13.92 -6.32 -11.15
CA PHE A 775 -14.52 -5.78 -12.38
C PHE A 775 -13.46 -5.23 -13.34
N LEU A 776 -12.51 -4.43 -12.85
CA LEU A 776 -11.41 -3.87 -13.65
C LEU A 776 -10.55 -4.99 -14.25
N TYR A 777 -10.13 -5.94 -13.41
CA TYR A 777 -9.36 -7.12 -13.85
C TYR A 777 -10.10 -7.87 -14.98
N ALA A 778 -11.38 -8.23 -14.78
CA ALA A 778 -12.17 -8.93 -15.78
C ALA A 778 -12.39 -8.11 -17.06
N ALA A 779 -12.59 -6.79 -16.93
CA ALA A 779 -12.77 -5.90 -18.08
C ALA A 779 -11.49 -5.80 -18.93
N ILE A 780 -10.31 -5.68 -18.31
CA ILE A 780 -9.02 -5.60 -19.02
C ILE A 780 -8.71 -6.92 -19.74
N VAL A 781 -8.92 -8.08 -19.08
CA VAL A 781 -8.79 -9.41 -19.70
C VAL A 781 -9.71 -9.55 -20.92
N VAL A 782 -11.00 -9.22 -20.78
CA VAL A 782 -11.99 -9.35 -21.86
C VAL A 782 -11.73 -8.37 -23.01
N LEU A 783 -11.34 -7.12 -22.71
CA LEU A 783 -11.04 -6.12 -23.74
C LEU A 783 -9.75 -6.46 -24.49
N GLY A 784 -8.67 -6.82 -23.79
CA GLY A 784 -7.39 -7.19 -24.41
C GLY A 784 -7.54 -8.41 -25.32
N ALA A 785 -8.17 -9.47 -24.82
CA ALA A 785 -8.48 -10.66 -25.61
C ALA A 785 -9.41 -10.34 -26.80
N GLY A 786 -10.49 -9.58 -26.57
CA GLY A 786 -11.47 -9.21 -27.59
C GLY A 786 -10.90 -8.36 -28.73
N LEU A 787 -9.98 -7.45 -28.42
CA LEU A 787 -9.30 -6.63 -29.44
C LEU A 787 -8.34 -7.47 -30.29
N VAL A 788 -7.60 -8.40 -29.70
CA VAL A 788 -6.72 -9.33 -30.45
C VAL A 788 -7.49 -10.23 -31.43
N LEU A 789 -8.77 -10.51 -31.17
CA LEU A 789 -9.61 -11.30 -32.08
C LEU A 789 -10.01 -10.58 -33.38
N ILE A 790 -9.80 -9.26 -33.51
CA ILE A 790 -10.16 -8.53 -34.74
C ILE A 790 -9.45 -9.14 -35.97
N PRO A 791 -10.15 -9.40 -37.09
CA PRO A 791 -9.56 -9.99 -38.28
C PRO A 791 -8.42 -9.14 -38.87
N ARG A 792 -7.38 -9.81 -39.40
CA ARG A 792 -6.22 -9.19 -40.08
C ARG A 792 -5.38 -8.21 -39.24
N LEU A 793 -5.57 -8.12 -37.92
CA LEU A 793 -4.64 -7.39 -37.06
C LEU A 793 -3.22 -8.00 -37.10
N PRO A 794 -2.16 -7.20 -37.35
CA PRO A 794 -0.77 -7.67 -37.35
C PRO A 794 -0.25 -7.84 -35.92
N LEU A 795 -0.33 -9.07 -35.41
CA LEU A 795 -0.04 -9.44 -34.02
C LEU A 795 1.34 -8.96 -33.55
N LEU A 796 2.40 -9.23 -34.31
CA LEU A 796 3.76 -8.79 -33.98
C LEU A 796 3.89 -7.26 -33.88
N LYS A 797 3.18 -6.50 -34.73
CA LYS A 797 3.22 -5.03 -34.68
C LYS A 797 2.48 -4.45 -33.49
N ILE A 798 1.46 -5.14 -32.97
CA ILE A 798 0.77 -4.75 -31.72
C ILE A 798 1.72 -4.90 -30.53
N MET A 799 2.45 -6.02 -30.49
CA MET A 799 3.44 -6.32 -29.45
C MET A 799 4.55 -5.24 -29.41
N LEU A 800 5.18 -4.95 -30.56
CA LEU A 800 6.19 -3.90 -30.67
C LEU A 800 5.64 -2.49 -30.39
N LEU A 801 4.43 -2.16 -30.86
CA LEU A 801 3.82 -0.85 -30.64
C LEU A 801 3.52 -0.60 -29.15
N SER A 802 3.10 -1.64 -28.42
CA SER A 802 2.84 -1.52 -26.98
C SER A 802 4.13 -1.22 -26.21
N GLN A 803 5.20 -1.94 -26.51
CA GLN A 803 6.49 -1.67 -25.89
C GLN A 803 7.07 -0.30 -26.29
N THR A 804 6.79 0.19 -27.50
CA THR A 804 7.09 1.59 -27.87
C THR A 804 6.29 2.58 -27.01
N ALA A 805 5.00 2.30 -26.77
CA ALA A 805 4.15 3.16 -25.94
C ALA A 805 4.61 3.20 -24.48
N ASN A 806 5.06 2.07 -23.92
CA ASN A 806 5.71 2.01 -22.61
C ASN A 806 6.94 2.93 -22.55
N GLY A 807 7.82 2.88 -23.56
CA GLY A 807 9.02 3.72 -23.65
C GLY A 807 8.73 5.22 -23.82
N VAL A 808 7.62 5.58 -24.46
CA VAL A 808 7.14 6.97 -24.58
C VAL A 808 6.50 7.47 -23.28
N LEU A 809 5.83 6.60 -22.51
CA LEU A 809 5.15 6.95 -21.26
C LEU A 809 6.13 7.04 -20.07
N LEU A 810 7.16 6.17 -20.03
CA LEU A 810 8.13 6.08 -18.94
C LEU A 810 8.71 7.44 -18.47
N PRO A 811 9.21 8.35 -19.34
CA PRO A 811 9.81 9.60 -18.89
C PRO A 811 8.86 10.48 -18.07
N PHE A 812 7.55 10.41 -18.33
CA PHE A 812 6.54 11.13 -17.57
C PHE A 812 6.39 10.55 -16.15
N ILE A 813 6.37 9.23 -16.00
CA ILE A 813 6.31 8.55 -14.70
C ILE A 813 7.56 8.84 -13.87
N LEU A 814 8.74 8.78 -14.50
CA LEU A 814 10.02 9.07 -13.83
C LEU A 814 10.10 10.48 -13.27
N ILE A 815 9.51 11.48 -13.94
CA ILE A 815 9.43 12.86 -13.41
C ILE A 815 8.66 12.89 -12.08
N PHE A 816 7.51 12.22 -11.98
CA PHE A 816 6.75 12.18 -10.73
C PHE A 816 7.50 11.40 -9.63
N MET A 817 8.07 10.24 -9.95
CA MET A 817 8.91 9.46 -9.03
C MET A 817 10.11 10.27 -8.50
N LEU A 818 10.76 11.05 -9.36
CA LEU A 818 11.92 11.88 -8.97
C LEU A 818 11.57 13.07 -8.08
N LEU A 819 10.35 13.60 -8.22
CA LEU A 819 9.83 14.63 -7.33
C LEU A 819 9.46 14.03 -5.95
N LEU A 820 8.86 12.83 -5.93
CA LEU A 820 8.53 12.09 -4.70
C LEU A 820 9.79 11.64 -3.95
N ALA A 821 10.72 10.93 -4.60
CA ALA A 821 11.94 10.40 -4.00
C ALA A 821 12.93 11.48 -3.53
N ARG A 822 12.74 12.74 -3.95
CA ARG A 822 13.50 13.92 -3.48
C ARG A 822 12.85 14.62 -2.28
N ASP A 823 11.55 14.41 -2.05
CA ASP A 823 10.80 15.15 -1.04
C ASP A 823 11.20 14.75 0.39
N GLU A 824 11.63 15.73 1.17
CA GLU A 824 12.19 15.51 2.50
C GLU A 824 11.13 15.21 3.57
N ARG A 825 9.87 15.63 3.36
CA ARG A 825 8.74 15.26 4.24
C ARG A 825 8.34 13.81 4.00
N LEU A 826 8.37 13.36 2.75
CA LEU A 826 8.07 11.99 2.38
C LEU A 826 9.20 11.04 2.75
N MET A 827 10.43 11.26 2.28
CA MET A 827 11.50 10.27 2.38
C MET A 827 12.44 10.43 3.59
N GLY A 828 12.43 11.58 4.27
CA GLY A 828 13.31 11.85 5.41
C GLY A 828 14.78 11.54 5.11
N ARG A 829 15.39 10.65 5.90
CA ARG A 829 16.80 10.22 5.73
C ARG A 829 17.05 9.41 4.45
N TYR A 830 16.03 8.83 3.84
CA TYR A 830 16.13 7.94 2.66
C TYR A 830 15.87 8.65 1.32
N ARG A 831 15.85 9.99 1.31
CA ARG A 831 15.70 10.78 0.08
C ARG A 831 16.87 10.58 -0.89
N ASN A 832 16.64 10.83 -2.18
CA ASN A 832 17.70 10.87 -3.18
C ASN A 832 18.77 11.92 -2.82
N GLY A 833 19.99 11.43 -2.53
CA GLY A 833 21.17 12.28 -2.34
C GLY A 833 21.57 13.03 -3.62
N ARG A 834 22.39 14.08 -3.50
CA ARG A 834 22.71 14.99 -4.63
C ARG A 834 23.25 14.28 -5.87
N VAL A 835 24.13 13.28 -5.69
CA VAL A 835 24.73 12.51 -6.80
C VAL A 835 23.68 11.59 -7.44
N LEU A 836 22.98 10.77 -6.64
CA LEU A 836 21.95 9.84 -7.12
C LEU A 836 20.82 10.58 -7.85
N GLY A 837 20.36 11.70 -7.30
CA GLY A 837 19.38 12.58 -7.94
C GLY A 837 19.89 13.19 -9.26
N ALA A 838 21.16 13.61 -9.34
CA ALA A 838 21.73 14.13 -10.58
C ALA A 838 21.82 13.05 -11.68
N ILE A 839 22.21 11.81 -11.33
CA ILE A 839 22.23 10.68 -12.25
C ILE A 839 20.81 10.39 -12.75
N ALA A 840 19.83 10.25 -11.86
CA ALA A 840 18.47 9.87 -12.23
C ALA A 840 17.72 10.95 -13.03
N TRP A 841 17.95 12.24 -12.73
CA TRP A 841 17.49 13.34 -13.60
C TRP A 841 18.21 13.34 -14.96
N GLY A 842 19.51 13.01 -15.00
CA GLY A 842 20.27 12.83 -16.24
C GLY A 842 19.69 11.72 -17.12
N THR A 843 19.44 10.53 -16.56
CA THR A 843 18.76 9.41 -17.22
C THR A 843 17.40 9.85 -17.77
N THR A 844 16.58 10.51 -16.95
CA THR A 844 15.24 10.97 -17.36
C THR A 844 15.32 11.99 -18.51
N VAL A 845 16.28 12.92 -18.48
CA VAL A 845 16.51 13.88 -19.59
C VAL A 845 16.95 13.18 -20.86
N VAL A 846 17.84 12.17 -20.78
CA VAL A 846 18.23 11.36 -21.95
C VAL A 846 17.03 10.63 -22.54
N LEU A 847 16.16 10.04 -21.71
CA LEU A 847 14.95 9.36 -22.19
C LEU A 847 13.96 10.34 -22.83
N VAL A 848 13.73 11.53 -22.24
CA VAL A 848 12.92 12.59 -22.89
C VAL A 848 13.51 12.98 -24.26
N LEU A 849 14.83 13.17 -24.35
CA LEU A 849 15.48 13.53 -25.60
C LEU A 849 15.39 12.42 -26.66
N LEU A 850 15.53 11.15 -26.27
CA LEU A 850 15.31 10.00 -27.17
C LEU A 850 13.85 9.93 -27.65
N THR A 851 12.87 10.11 -26.77
CA THR A 851 11.44 10.16 -27.14
C THR A 851 11.14 11.30 -28.11
N VAL A 852 11.65 12.51 -27.86
CA VAL A 852 11.45 13.67 -28.75
C VAL A 852 12.17 13.47 -30.09
N ALA A 853 13.38 12.90 -30.09
CA ALA A 853 14.09 12.56 -31.32
C ALA A 853 13.34 11.50 -32.13
N MET A 854 12.86 10.42 -31.51
CA MET A 854 12.04 9.40 -32.15
C MET A 854 10.81 10.02 -32.82
N ILE A 855 10.05 10.86 -32.12
CA ILE A 855 8.88 11.55 -32.68
C ILE A 855 9.29 12.43 -33.88
N TRP A 856 10.34 13.25 -33.72
CA TRP A 856 10.80 14.17 -34.77
C TRP A 856 11.25 13.44 -36.04
N PHE A 857 12.10 12.42 -35.92
CA PHE A 857 12.59 11.65 -37.06
C PHE A 857 11.47 10.82 -37.68
N THR A 858 10.60 10.17 -36.90
CA THR A 858 9.47 9.40 -37.44
C THR A 858 8.49 10.29 -38.21
N LEU A 859 8.20 11.51 -37.73
CA LEU A 859 7.35 12.46 -38.46
C LEU A 859 8.06 12.99 -39.72
N ARG A 860 9.35 13.33 -39.62
CA ARG A 860 10.16 13.77 -40.77
C ARG A 860 10.18 12.71 -41.89
N ASP A 861 10.49 11.46 -41.52
CA ASP A 861 10.63 10.33 -42.44
C ASP A 861 9.26 9.89 -43.01
N ALA A 862 8.14 10.36 -42.45
CA ALA A 862 6.77 10.15 -42.93
C ALA A 862 6.19 11.33 -43.76
N PHE A 863 6.89 12.46 -43.83
CA PHE A 863 6.52 13.66 -44.61
C PHE A 863 7.56 14.03 -45.68
N ALA A 864 8.54 13.16 -45.94
CA ALA A 864 9.60 13.30 -46.94
C ALA A 864 9.41 12.33 -48.11
#